data_AF-A0AB73NGP9-F1
#
_entry.id   AF-A0AB73NGP9-F1
#
_cell.length_a   1.000
_cell.length_b   1.000
_cell.length_c   1.000
_cell.angle_alpha   90.00
_cell.angle_beta   90.00
_cell.angle_gamma   90.00
#
_symmetry.space_group_name_H-M   'P 1'
#
loop_
_entity.id
_entity.type
_entity.pdbx_description
1 polymer ?
#
loop_
_entity_poly.entity_id
_entity_poly.type
_entity_poly.pdbx_seq_one_letter_code
_entity_poly.pdbx_strand_id
1 'polypeptide(L)'
;MRFRMNKLSIIIWAALLPCFFVHAQKQESISKASQDKVDSIAKDINGVVKGKTNSATTINNSLLSPMNGQGQMSTFDGKQSFDGKAVCKGTSEFMKMLVQPGAGGDVTILNVMQDTNMDGKLDITMAPNWNVSAVCSNGFMTCTDPNNTTTCTSWAWTADSKSYQLGRKRVALTDLGGCYCINNKCGSNLAWTNMGQILRNLGGGASQALAAVNPWYTLSDVKIDGVIASFVGGDAGSCNVGDSTGFFNSPDGSQLLTYQNNETKMKDDAANSTQNSDAYKAIVNGSLNPNETSETRRCEVRRNVGIDEPTLDEIIKFDGGEGQVTQCGTDCLQLVLGRLGNDYWQGNCSYYEVKSNFILKDPSRIKSATLINAVFDDWMQVWVGDKVAWNGPYGNWTDAGPVPGACELTTSWNVNPNMDFAQYMKNPGPLQFKIRVEVSGAGEGYALLRVKTDMSCKLGTESISNTCTAYENDSTCKLVDEEIDGIKSFIGGINTGLKPLSQTHKINGNFCSIEVKRDWFTKKRVYRCNTKNDYDTSKIIERKGYIDDNVKPDHYKDKMFSENGKVTLGEGDLFWPKLPTVNECVNVCKTRKEKTTPDMSVSGQIDKNKKPGQKVYNYFYHECSSDNKCSSDEGEEVVKACQCINEFAEAAAIMQTMRQAGQDMICSSGEIKNPNGTPVESN
;
A
#
# COMPACT_ATOMS: atom_id res chain seq x y z
N MET A 1 70.62 78.68 18.55
CA MET A 1 71.01 77.50 17.74
C MET A 1 70.08 77.47 16.52
N ARG A 2 70.43 78.03 15.35
CA ARG A 2 71.06 77.34 14.18
C ARG A 2 70.36 76.00 13.88
N PHE A 3 69.65 75.73 12.78
CA PHE A 3 69.73 76.22 11.39
C PHE A 3 68.37 76.11 10.62
N ARG A 4 68.37 76.63 9.38
CA ARG A 4 67.32 77.08 8.43
C ARG A 4 66.32 76.08 7.81
N MET A 5 65.23 76.69 7.32
CA MET A 5 64.26 76.38 6.24
C MET A 5 64.77 75.56 5.02
N ASN A 6 63.92 74.70 4.42
CA ASN A 6 63.39 74.89 3.05
C ASN A 6 62.18 73.99 2.69
N LYS A 7 61.36 74.47 1.74
CA LYS A 7 60.14 73.89 1.17
C LYS A 7 60.37 72.54 0.44
N LEU A 8 59.47 71.56 0.61
CA LEU A 8 59.02 70.65 -0.45
C LEU A 8 57.73 69.92 -0.05
N SER A 9 56.74 69.98 -0.95
CA SER A 9 55.42 69.33 -1.04
C SER A 9 54.81 68.61 0.19
N ILE A 10 53.67 69.16 0.63
CA ILE A 10 52.74 68.58 1.61
C ILE A 10 51.70 67.75 0.85
N ILE A 11 51.71 66.44 1.10
CA ILE A 11 50.60 65.52 0.83
C ILE A 11 50.34 64.79 2.14
N ILE A 12 49.10 64.84 2.63
CA ILE A 12 48.47 63.72 3.33
C ILE A 12 46.95 63.93 3.26
N TRP A 13 46.31 62.94 2.62
CA TRP A 13 44.98 62.39 2.91
C TRP A 13 43.75 63.25 2.63
N ALA A 14 42.91 62.77 1.71
CA ALA A 14 41.66 62.13 2.12
C ALA A 14 41.08 61.29 0.97
N ALA A 15 40.67 60.09 1.34
CA ALA A 15 40.04 59.09 0.50
C ALA A 15 38.73 59.59 -0.13
N LEU A 16 38.53 59.29 -1.42
CA LEU A 16 37.25 59.06 -2.10
C LEU A 16 37.52 58.57 -3.55
N LEU A 17 37.13 57.32 -3.83
CA LEU A 17 36.93 56.73 -5.17
C LEU A 17 35.80 57.47 -5.93
N PRO A 18 35.58 57.30 -7.27
CA PRO A 18 36.08 56.25 -8.18
C PRO A 18 36.57 56.73 -9.58
N CYS A 19 37.31 55.89 -10.32
CA CYS A 19 37.24 55.85 -11.79
C CYS A 19 37.87 54.55 -12.36
N PHE A 20 37.16 53.95 -13.30
CA PHE A 20 37.40 52.67 -13.99
C PHE A 20 38.68 52.67 -14.85
N PHE A 21 39.42 51.54 -14.84
CA PHE A 21 40.34 51.17 -15.93
C PHE A 21 40.29 49.66 -16.24
N VAL A 22 40.21 49.40 -17.54
CA VAL A 22 40.23 48.16 -18.32
C VAL A 22 41.24 47.12 -17.81
N HIS A 23 40.84 45.83 -17.77
CA HIS A 23 41.76 44.68 -17.75
C HIS A 23 41.41 43.71 -18.87
N ALA A 24 42.39 43.49 -19.76
CA ALA A 24 42.35 42.58 -20.90
C ALA A 24 42.20 41.12 -20.45
N GLN A 25 41.29 40.38 -21.08
CA GLN A 25 41.16 38.93 -20.91
C GLN A 25 42.30 38.20 -21.64
N LYS A 26 43.00 37.35 -20.89
CA LYS A 26 44.08 36.48 -21.38
C LYS A 26 43.45 35.18 -21.91
N GLN A 27 43.65 34.90 -23.19
CA GLN A 27 43.21 33.67 -23.86
C GLN A 27 44.23 32.56 -23.55
N GLU A 28 43.93 31.66 -22.62
CA GLU A 28 44.80 30.51 -22.34
C GLU A 28 44.57 29.40 -23.38
N SER A 29 45.63 29.03 -24.11
CA SER A 29 45.64 27.88 -25.01
C SER A 29 45.63 26.56 -24.24
N ILE A 30 44.77 25.62 -24.64
CA ILE A 30 44.66 24.26 -24.07
C ILE A 30 46.02 23.56 -24.13
N SER A 31 46.49 23.02 -23.00
CA SER A 31 47.80 22.36 -22.92
C SER A 31 47.84 21.08 -23.77
N LYS A 32 48.99 20.79 -24.41
CA LYS A 32 49.19 19.58 -25.22
C LYS A 32 48.96 18.28 -24.43
N ALA A 33 49.32 18.28 -23.14
CA ALA A 33 49.03 17.17 -22.24
C ALA A 33 47.53 16.95 -22.00
N SER A 34 46.72 18.01 -22.03
CA SER A 34 45.25 17.92 -21.96
C SER A 34 44.67 17.36 -23.27
N GLN A 35 45.23 17.74 -24.44
CA GLN A 35 44.83 17.18 -25.73
C GLN A 35 45.17 15.68 -25.83
N ASP A 36 46.40 15.28 -25.49
CA ASP A 36 46.83 13.88 -25.53
C ASP A 36 45.96 12.99 -24.62
N LYS A 37 45.51 13.52 -23.48
CA LYS A 37 44.61 12.83 -22.55
C LYS A 37 43.19 12.68 -23.11
N VAL A 38 42.67 13.72 -23.78
CA VAL A 38 41.37 13.67 -24.45
C VAL A 38 41.41 12.67 -25.61
N ASP A 39 42.49 12.66 -26.40
CA ASP A 39 42.65 11.73 -27.53
C ASP A 39 42.79 10.28 -27.07
N SER A 40 43.47 10.03 -25.95
CA SER A 40 43.54 8.70 -25.33
C SER A 40 42.16 8.21 -24.89
N ILE A 41 41.39 9.06 -24.19
CA ILE A 41 40.04 8.73 -23.74
C ILE A 41 39.11 8.49 -24.94
N ALA A 42 39.22 9.31 -25.99
CA ALA A 42 38.42 9.15 -27.21
C ALA A 42 38.75 7.84 -27.94
N LYS A 43 40.03 7.43 -27.99
CA LYS A 43 40.45 6.14 -28.57
C LYS A 43 39.94 4.96 -27.76
N ASP A 44 39.98 5.04 -26.43
CA ASP A 44 39.46 3.98 -25.56
C ASP A 44 37.94 3.83 -25.70
N ILE A 45 37.20 4.94 -25.72
CA ILE A 45 35.75 4.92 -25.97
C ILE A 45 35.43 4.34 -27.35
N ASN A 46 36.18 4.74 -28.39
CA ASN A 46 35.99 4.23 -29.74
C ASN A 46 36.28 2.72 -29.83
N GLY A 47 37.32 2.23 -29.16
CA GLY A 47 37.63 0.81 -29.09
C GLY A 47 36.53 0.00 -28.42
N VAL A 48 36.00 0.51 -27.32
CA VAL A 48 34.90 -0.08 -26.56
C VAL A 48 33.60 -0.12 -27.39
N VAL A 49 33.23 0.97 -28.06
CA VAL A 49 32.05 1.04 -28.92
C VAL A 49 32.19 0.12 -30.13
N LYS A 50 33.33 0.16 -30.83
CA LYS A 50 33.59 -0.73 -31.96
C LYS A 50 33.54 -2.20 -31.56
N GLY A 51 34.05 -2.55 -30.38
CA GLY A 51 34.00 -3.93 -29.87
C GLY A 51 32.59 -4.52 -29.75
N LYS A 52 31.54 -3.68 -29.71
CA LYS A 52 30.14 -4.10 -29.63
C LYS A 52 29.37 -3.89 -30.95
N THR A 53 29.82 -2.98 -31.82
CA THR A 53 29.10 -2.58 -33.04
C THR A 53 29.80 -2.92 -34.37
N ASN A 54 30.99 -3.52 -34.33
CA ASN A 54 31.84 -3.74 -35.52
C ASN A 54 31.38 -4.81 -36.52
N SER A 55 30.38 -5.64 -36.18
CA SER A 55 29.88 -6.67 -37.10
C SER A 55 28.41 -6.94 -36.88
N ALA A 56 27.75 -7.48 -37.92
CA ALA A 56 26.36 -7.94 -37.86
C ALA A 56 26.11 -8.88 -36.67
N THR A 57 27.02 -9.83 -36.46
CA THR A 57 26.94 -10.82 -35.37
C THR A 57 27.13 -10.15 -34.02
N THR A 58 28.06 -9.21 -33.90
CA THR A 58 28.31 -8.51 -32.64
C THR A 58 27.14 -7.61 -32.27
N ILE A 59 26.54 -6.90 -33.23
CA ILE A 59 25.33 -6.09 -33.03
C ILE A 59 24.15 -6.99 -32.66
N ASN A 60 23.97 -8.10 -33.38
CA ASN A 60 22.88 -9.02 -33.08
C ASN A 60 23.01 -9.60 -31.66
N ASN A 61 24.21 -10.01 -31.25
CA ASN A 61 24.43 -10.62 -29.94
C ASN A 61 24.47 -9.60 -28.79
N SER A 62 24.93 -8.37 -29.03
CA SER A 62 25.09 -7.36 -27.97
C SER A 62 23.90 -6.42 -27.79
N LEU A 63 23.08 -6.23 -28.83
CA LEU A 63 21.98 -5.28 -28.84
C LEU A 63 20.64 -5.95 -29.22
N LEU A 64 20.54 -6.60 -30.38
CA LEU A 64 19.23 -7.06 -30.91
C LEU A 64 18.67 -8.29 -30.19
N SER A 65 19.49 -9.30 -29.95
CA SER A 65 19.08 -10.56 -29.28
C SER A 65 18.67 -10.32 -27.81
N PRO A 66 19.41 -9.53 -27.01
CA PRO A 66 18.95 -9.11 -25.68
C PRO A 66 17.65 -8.32 -25.70
N MET A 67 17.45 -7.43 -26.69
CA MET A 67 16.18 -6.69 -26.84
C MET A 67 15.00 -7.61 -27.17
N ASN A 68 15.23 -8.72 -27.86
CA ASN A 68 14.20 -9.67 -28.28
C ASN A 68 13.96 -10.81 -27.28
N GLY A 69 14.34 -10.65 -26.02
CA GLY A 69 14.08 -11.65 -24.98
C GLY A 69 15.23 -12.64 -24.72
N GLN A 70 16.30 -12.61 -25.51
CA GLN A 70 17.40 -13.59 -25.42
C GLN A 70 18.70 -12.99 -24.88
N GLY A 71 19.02 -13.29 -23.62
CA GLY A 71 20.23 -12.79 -22.94
C GLY A 71 20.00 -11.46 -22.22
N GLN A 72 21.07 -10.89 -21.68
CA GLN A 72 21.07 -9.58 -21.01
C GLN A 72 21.83 -8.56 -21.85
N MET A 73 21.35 -7.31 -21.85
CA MET A 73 22.09 -6.22 -22.48
C MET A 73 23.27 -5.86 -21.59
N SER A 74 24.37 -5.43 -22.19
CA SER A 74 25.52 -4.92 -21.45
C SER A 74 25.81 -3.49 -21.87
N THR A 75 26.25 -2.69 -20.90
CA THR A 75 26.92 -1.41 -21.18
C THR A 75 28.05 -1.60 -22.18
N PHE A 76 28.38 -0.56 -22.95
CA PHE A 76 29.38 -0.67 -24.02
C PHE A 76 30.73 -1.19 -23.49
N ASP A 77 31.11 -0.82 -22.26
CA ASP A 77 32.31 -1.29 -21.58
C ASP A 77 32.20 -2.71 -20.98
N GLY A 78 31.02 -3.33 -21.08
CA GLY A 78 30.73 -4.69 -20.63
C GLY A 78 30.70 -4.87 -19.12
N LYS A 79 30.84 -3.81 -18.32
CA LYS A 79 30.98 -3.92 -16.86
C LYS A 79 29.66 -4.07 -16.13
N GLN A 80 28.58 -3.56 -16.72
CA GLN A 80 27.24 -3.68 -16.19
C GLN A 80 26.35 -4.40 -17.19
N SER A 81 25.73 -5.47 -16.74
CA SER A 81 24.65 -6.15 -17.44
C SER A 81 23.31 -5.71 -16.86
N PHE A 82 22.34 -5.48 -17.72
CA PHE A 82 20.98 -5.12 -17.35
C PHE A 82 19.98 -5.83 -18.24
N ASP A 83 18.75 -5.94 -17.75
CA ASP A 83 17.66 -6.48 -18.56
C ASP A 83 17.23 -5.41 -19.57
N GLY A 84 17.61 -5.61 -20.84
CA GLY A 84 17.30 -4.73 -21.95
C GLY A 84 16.17 -5.24 -22.85
N LYS A 85 15.42 -6.25 -22.37
CA LYS A 85 14.32 -6.87 -23.13
C LYS A 85 13.25 -5.84 -23.45
N ALA A 86 13.06 -5.60 -24.74
CA ALA A 86 11.92 -4.86 -25.30
C ALA A 86 10.74 -5.78 -25.64
N VAL A 87 10.96 -7.10 -25.64
CA VAL A 87 9.95 -8.13 -25.92
C VAL A 87 10.00 -9.24 -24.86
N CYS A 88 8.83 -9.71 -24.42
CA CYS A 88 8.67 -10.53 -23.22
C CYS A 88 8.77 -12.05 -23.45
N LYS A 89 8.44 -12.56 -24.65
CA LYS A 89 8.75 -13.94 -25.07
C LYS A 89 9.79 -13.95 -26.19
N GLY A 90 10.69 -14.94 -26.13
CA GLY A 90 11.70 -15.18 -27.16
C GLY A 90 11.06 -15.43 -28.53
N THR A 91 11.81 -15.11 -29.59
CA THR A 91 11.37 -15.11 -31.00
C THR A 91 10.54 -16.34 -31.39
N SER A 92 9.28 -16.14 -31.78
CA SER A 92 8.39 -17.16 -32.37
C SER A 92 8.17 -16.89 -33.87
N GLU A 93 7.91 -17.93 -34.66
CA GLU A 93 7.57 -17.80 -36.08
C GLU A 93 6.13 -17.30 -36.19
N PHE A 94 5.93 -16.07 -36.68
CA PHE A 94 4.58 -15.50 -36.85
C PHE A 94 4.10 -15.56 -38.30
N MET A 95 5.02 -15.72 -39.25
CA MET A 95 4.68 -15.84 -40.67
C MET A 95 5.69 -16.74 -41.38
N LYS A 96 5.18 -17.57 -42.28
CA LYS A 96 6.01 -18.43 -43.13
C LYS A 96 5.55 -18.35 -44.57
N MET A 97 6.47 -18.07 -45.47
CA MET A 97 6.19 -17.88 -46.88
C MET A 97 6.87 -18.97 -47.71
N LEU A 98 6.13 -19.60 -48.61
CA LEU A 98 6.63 -20.53 -49.61
C LEU A 98 6.43 -19.94 -50.99
N VAL A 99 7.52 -19.82 -51.75
CA VAL A 99 7.54 -19.21 -53.09
C VAL A 99 8.08 -20.19 -54.12
N GLN A 100 7.32 -20.49 -55.16
CA GLN A 100 7.80 -21.30 -56.28
C GLN A 100 7.66 -20.56 -57.62
N PRO A 101 8.79 -20.26 -58.29
CA PRO A 101 8.77 -19.74 -59.66
C PRO A 101 8.36 -20.82 -60.67
N GLY A 102 7.55 -20.42 -61.65
CA GLY A 102 7.21 -21.24 -62.81
C GLY A 102 8.29 -21.17 -63.91
N ALA A 103 8.07 -21.90 -65.01
CA ALA A 103 9.00 -21.93 -66.14
C ALA A 103 9.24 -20.55 -66.80
N GLY A 104 8.30 -19.60 -66.65
CA GLY A 104 8.42 -18.23 -67.13
C GLY A 104 9.19 -17.27 -66.21
N GLY A 105 9.62 -17.72 -65.02
CA GLY A 105 10.30 -16.89 -64.02
C GLY A 105 9.36 -16.07 -63.14
N ASP A 106 8.05 -16.03 -63.42
CA ASP A 106 7.05 -15.52 -62.48
C ASP A 106 6.94 -16.45 -61.26
N VAL A 107 6.72 -15.88 -60.08
CA VAL A 107 6.25 -16.67 -58.92
C VAL A 107 4.81 -17.07 -59.16
N THR A 108 4.59 -18.37 -59.34
CA THR A 108 3.25 -18.94 -59.60
C THR A 108 2.63 -19.52 -58.34
N ILE A 109 3.44 -19.88 -57.35
CA ILE A 109 2.98 -20.34 -56.04
C ILE A 109 3.52 -19.37 -54.99
N LEU A 110 2.61 -18.75 -54.26
CA LEU A 110 2.90 -17.91 -53.11
C LEU A 110 1.98 -18.35 -51.99
N ASN A 111 2.47 -19.21 -51.09
CA ASN A 111 1.71 -19.59 -49.92
C ASN A 111 2.21 -18.82 -48.72
N VAL A 112 1.29 -18.25 -47.95
CA VAL A 112 1.60 -17.49 -46.74
C VAL A 112 0.86 -18.14 -45.57
N MET A 113 1.61 -18.67 -44.61
CA MET A 113 1.09 -19.14 -43.34
C MET A 113 1.30 -18.07 -42.29
N GLN A 114 0.31 -17.83 -41.43
CA GLN A 114 0.34 -16.78 -40.43
C GLN A 114 -0.16 -17.31 -39.07
N ASP A 115 0.49 -16.88 -38.02
CA ASP A 115 -0.01 -16.93 -36.64
C ASP A 115 -0.75 -15.61 -36.39
N THR A 116 -2.08 -15.65 -36.32
CA THR A 116 -2.89 -14.43 -36.17
C THR A 116 -3.10 -13.99 -34.74
N ASN A 117 -2.90 -14.88 -33.77
CA ASN A 117 -3.11 -14.62 -32.34
C ASN A 117 -1.80 -14.58 -31.55
N MET A 118 -0.66 -14.77 -32.22
CA MET A 118 0.70 -14.75 -31.68
C MET A 118 0.95 -15.82 -30.60
N ASP A 119 0.20 -16.92 -30.61
CA ASP A 119 0.34 -18.01 -29.64
C ASP A 119 1.55 -18.94 -29.90
N GLY A 120 2.25 -18.71 -31.02
CA GLY A 120 3.38 -19.49 -31.51
C GLY A 120 3.00 -20.59 -32.50
N LYS A 121 1.74 -20.65 -32.96
CA LYS A 121 1.25 -21.59 -33.97
C LYS A 121 0.71 -20.86 -35.19
N LEU A 122 1.09 -21.35 -36.37
CA LEU A 122 0.56 -20.83 -37.63
C LEU A 122 -0.86 -21.35 -37.84
N ASP A 123 -1.85 -20.49 -37.57
CA ASP A 123 -3.28 -20.84 -37.57
C ASP A 123 -3.95 -20.67 -38.94
N ILE A 124 -3.41 -19.83 -39.82
CA ILE A 124 -4.00 -19.50 -41.11
C ILE A 124 -3.02 -19.80 -42.24
N THR A 125 -3.52 -20.37 -43.34
CA THR A 125 -2.76 -20.54 -44.58
C THR A 125 -3.51 -19.91 -45.75
N MET A 126 -2.84 -19.01 -46.48
CA MET A 126 -3.33 -18.36 -47.69
C MET A 126 -2.54 -18.84 -48.91
N ALA A 127 -3.24 -19.24 -49.96
CA ALA A 127 -2.68 -19.61 -51.27
C ALA A 127 -3.46 -18.87 -52.36
N PRO A 128 -3.16 -17.59 -52.62
CA PRO A 128 -4.06 -16.72 -53.35
C PRO A 128 -3.87 -16.77 -54.88
N ASN A 129 -3.01 -17.66 -55.38
CA ASN A 129 -2.73 -17.89 -56.81
C ASN A 129 -2.33 -16.60 -57.56
N TRP A 130 -1.48 -15.78 -56.95
CA TRP A 130 -0.98 -14.56 -57.56
C TRP A 130 0.29 -14.82 -58.37
N ASN A 131 0.24 -14.50 -59.66
CA ASN A 131 1.41 -14.57 -60.55
C ASN A 131 2.25 -13.30 -60.40
N VAL A 132 3.33 -13.37 -59.61
CA VAL A 132 4.20 -12.21 -59.35
C VAL A 132 5.31 -12.14 -60.39
N SER A 133 5.36 -11.03 -61.13
CA SER A 133 6.33 -10.78 -62.21
C SER A 133 7.45 -9.81 -61.83
N ALA A 134 7.19 -8.94 -60.84
CA ALA A 134 8.17 -8.05 -60.24
C ALA A 134 7.91 -7.91 -58.74
N VAL A 135 8.97 -7.75 -57.96
CA VAL A 135 8.93 -7.66 -56.48
C VAL A 135 9.35 -6.26 -56.07
N CYS A 136 8.65 -5.69 -55.08
CA CYS A 136 8.91 -4.36 -54.54
C CYS A 136 9.05 -4.45 -53.01
N SER A 137 9.56 -3.41 -52.35
CA SER A 137 9.81 -3.41 -50.91
C SER A 137 8.54 -3.44 -50.05
N ASN A 138 7.42 -2.93 -50.58
CA ASN A 138 6.12 -2.85 -49.92
C ASN A 138 4.98 -3.53 -50.72
N GLY A 139 5.32 -4.32 -51.74
CA GLY A 139 4.33 -4.87 -52.67
C GLY A 139 4.94 -5.66 -53.81
N PHE A 140 4.17 -5.83 -54.88
CA PHE A 140 4.60 -6.56 -56.07
C PHE A 140 3.77 -6.16 -57.29
N MET A 141 4.20 -6.60 -58.47
CA MET A 141 3.49 -6.35 -59.74
C MET A 141 3.17 -7.66 -60.44
N THR A 142 2.01 -7.68 -61.09
CA THR A 142 1.58 -8.77 -61.97
C THR A 142 1.54 -8.24 -63.40
N CYS A 143 2.31 -8.83 -64.31
CA CYS A 143 2.48 -8.32 -65.67
C CYS A 143 2.38 -9.44 -66.70
N THR A 144 1.92 -9.11 -67.91
CA THR A 144 2.14 -9.99 -69.08
C THR A 144 3.53 -9.76 -69.69
N ASP A 145 4.03 -8.52 -69.64
CA ASP A 145 5.40 -8.15 -70.00
C ASP A 145 5.97 -7.11 -69.01
N PRO A 146 6.89 -7.50 -68.11
CA PRO A 146 7.45 -6.61 -67.11
C PRO A 146 8.34 -5.48 -67.68
N ASN A 147 8.78 -5.59 -68.94
CA ASN A 147 9.50 -4.51 -69.62
C ASN A 147 8.54 -3.44 -70.20
N ASN A 148 7.23 -3.71 -70.17
CA ASN A 148 6.20 -2.78 -70.60
C ASN A 148 5.26 -2.47 -69.43
N THR A 149 5.49 -1.31 -68.81
CA THR A 149 4.74 -0.83 -67.64
C THR A 149 3.23 -0.72 -67.87
N THR A 150 2.78 -0.61 -69.13
CA THR A 150 1.34 -0.58 -69.48
C THR A 150 0.63 -1.93 -69.32
N THR A 151 1.37 -3.03 -69.30
CA THR A 151 0.82 -4.39 -69.10
C THR A 151 0.83 -4.83 -67.64
N CYS A 152 1.33 -3.97 -66.75
CA CYS A 152 1.52 -4.28 -65.34
C CYS A 152 0.43 -3.68 -64.46
N THR A 153 0.01 -4.46 -63.47
CA THR A 153 -0.80 -3.95 -62.36
C THR A 153 0.01 -4.00 -61.06
N SER A 154 0.09 -2.86 -60.39
CA SER A 154 0.80 -2.65 -59.12
C SER A 154 -0.08 -2.94 -57.92
N TRP A 155 0.46 -3.71 -56.98
CA TRP A 155 -0.22 -4.17 -55.78
C TRP A 155 0.61 -3.87 -54.52
N ALA A 156 0.06 -3.10 -53.59
CA ALA A 156 0.64 -2.94 -52.26
C ALA A 156 0.10 -4.01 -51.32
N TRP A 157 0.94 -4.49 -50.40
CA TRP A 157 0.50 -5.35 -49.31
C TRP A 157 -0.46 -4.60 -48.38
N THR A 158 -1.50 -5.28 -47.92
CA THR A 158 -2.44 -4.77 -46.91
C THR A 158 -2.74 -5.87 -45.90
N ALA A 159 -3.15 -5.50 -44.70
CA ALA A 159 -3.67 -6.43 -43.71
C ALA A 159 -5.04 -5.95 -43.20
N ASP A 160 -5.94 -6.88 -42.89
CA ASP A 160 -7.23 -6.54 -42.30
C ASP A 160 -7.07 -6.21 -40.80
N SER A 161 -7.64 -5.09 -40.37
CA SER A 161 -7.50 -4.59 -38.99
C SER A 161 -8.15 -5.47 -37.90
N LYS A 162 -9.01 -6.43 -38.27
CA LYS A 162 -9.74 -7.28 -37.31
C LYS A 162 -9.26 -8.73 -37.34
N SER A 163 -9.06 -9.28 -38.53
CA SER A 163 -8.65 -10.66 -38.76
C SER A 163 -7.16 -10.82 -38.97
N TYR A 164 -6.41 -9.73 -39.17
CA TYR A 164 -4.97 -9.70 -39.45
C TYR A 164 -4.55 -10.52 -40.68
N GLN A 165 -5.51 -10.87 -41.54
CA GLN A 165 -5.24 -11.60 -42.77
C GLN A 165 -4.56 -10.68 -43.79
N LEU A 166 -3.50 -11.18 -44.41
CA LEU A 166 -2.80 -10.49 -45.49
C LEU A 166 -3.64 -10.46 -46.76
N GLY A 167 -3.54 -9.35 -47.48
CA GLY A 167 -4.19 -9.11 -48.75
C GLY A 167 -3.38 -8.14 -49.60
N ARG A 168 -4.01 -7.67 -50.67
CA ARG A 168 -3.41 -6.68 -51.57
C ARG A 168 -4.41 -5.62 -51.99
N LYS A 169 -3.93 -4.40 -52.22
CA LYS A 169 -4.70 -3.29 -52.79
C LYS A 169 -4.02 -2.76 -54.03
N ARG A 170 -4.80 -2.44 -55.06
CA ARG A 170 -4.27 -1.80 -56.29
C ARG A 170 -3.81 -0.39 -55.94
N VAL A 171 -2.59 -0.04 -56.33
CA VAL A 171 -1.96 1.26 -56.08
C VAL A 171 -1.30 1.80 -57.35
N ALA A 172 -0.90 3.07 -57.36
CA ALA A 172 -0.07 3.59 -58.43
C ALA A 172 1.35 3.01 -58.33
N LEU A 173 2.07 2.90 -59.46
CA LEU A 173 3.45 2.42 -59.45
C LEU A 173 4.38 3.31 -58.60
N THR A 174 4.08 4.60 -58.51
CA THR A 174 4.80 5.58 -57.67
C THR A 174 4.67 5.30 -56.17
N ASP A 175 3.67 4.52 -55.75
CA ASP A 175 3.43 4.19 -54.35
C ASP A 175 4.18 2.89 -53.94
N LEU A 176 4.83 2.22 -54.91
CA LEU A 176 5.66 1.06 -54.65
C LEU A 176 7.13 1.45 -54.50
N GLY A 177 7.80 0.88 -53.51
CA GLY A 177 9.21 1.13 -53.24
C GLY A 177 10.13 0.15 -53.98
N GLY A 178 11.09 0.68 -54.75
CA GLY A 178 12.25 -0.08 -55.24
C GLY A 178 11.95 -1.38 -55.98
N CYS A 179 11.01 -1.37 -56.93
CA CYS A 179 10.62 -2.56 -57.67
C CYS A 179 11.71 -3.09 -58.60
N TYR A 180 11.86 -4.41 -58.69
CA TYR A 180 12.72 -5.09 -59.65
C TYR A 180 12.03 -6.29 -60.29
N CYS A 181 12.34 -6.53 -61.56
CA CYS A 181 11.76 -7.63 -62.34
C CYS A 181 12.42 -8.97 -62.03
N ILE A 182 11.64 -10.04 -62.02
CA ILE A 182 12.11 -11.41 -61.75
C ILE A 182 11.80 -12.41 -62.89
N ASN A 183 10.91 -12.03 -63.82
CA ASN A 183 10.49 -12.85 -64.95
C ASN A 183 11.61 -12.98 -66.01
N ASN A 184 11.57 -14.09 -66.76
CA ASN A 184 12.50 -14.40 -67.85
C ASN A 184 12.58 -13.34 -68.97
N LYS A 185 11.60 -12.44 -69.09
CA LYS A 185 11.66 -11.28 -69.99
C LYS A 185 12.73 -10.27 -69.61
N CYS A 186 13.15 -10.23 -68.35
CA CYS A 186 14.18 -9.31 -67.85
C CYS A 186 15.56 -9.98 -67.73
N GLY A 187 15.60 -11.31 -67.80
CA GLY A 187 16.81 -12.12 -67.74
C GLY A 187 16.48 -13.56 -67.36
N SER A 188 17.26 -14.54 -67.82
CA SER A 188 16.99 -15.95 -67.54
C SER A 188 17.30 -16.33 -66.09
N ASN A 189 16.43 -17.15 -65.49
CA ASN A 189 16.62 -17.77 -64.17
C ASN A 189 16.76 -16.79 -62.98
N LEU A 190 16.38 -15.52 -63.16
CA LEU A 190 16.52 -14.48 -62.13
C LEU A 190 15.80 -14.83 -60.82
N ALA A 191 14.60 -15.39 -60.90
CA ALA A 191 13.82 -15.76 -59.72
C ALA A 191 14.48 -16.86 -58.88
N TRP A 192 15.06 -17.88 -59.52
CA TRP A 192 15.73 -18.98 -58.81
C TRP A 192 17.07 -18.54 -58.22
N THR A 193 17.86 -17.75 -58.96
CA THR A 193 19.16 -17.27 -58.49
C THR A 193 19.04 -16.27 -57.33
N ASN A 194 17.96 -15.48 -57.29
CA ASN A 194 17.76 -14.42 -56.28
C ASN A 194 16.66 -14.76 -55.26
N MET A 195 16.37 -16.05 -55.05
CA MET A 195 15.26 -16.51 -54.21
C MET A 195 15.28 -15.89 -52.80
N GLY A 196 16.45 -15.85 -52.15
CA GLY A 196 16.58 -15.25 -50.83
C GLY A 196 16.25 -13.75 -50.79
N GLN A 197 16.57 -13.00 -51.85
CA GLN A 197 16.20 -11.58 -51.94
C GLN A 197 14.71 -11.41 -52.20
N ILE A 198 14.13 -12.24 -53.07
CA ILE A 198 12.69 -12.25 -53.38
C ILE A 198 11.87 -12.51 -52.12
N LEU A 199 12.21 -13.57 -51.37
CA LEU A 199 11.54 -13.91 -50.13
C LEU A 199 11.66 -12.79 -49.08
N ARG A 200 12.85 -12.17 -48.93
CA ARG A 200 13.04 -11.03 -48.02
C ARG A 200 12.19 -9.83 -48.39
N ASN A 201 12.08 -9.50 -49.66
CA ASN A 201 11.33 -8.32 -50.09
C ASN A 201 9.81 -8.56 -50.06
N LEU A 202 9.34 -9.72 -50.51
CA LEU A 202 7.93 -10.09 -50.42
C LEU A 202 7.46 -10.18 -48.96
N GLY A 203 8.18 -10.91 -48.12
CA GLY A 203 7.80 -11.05 -46.70
C GLY A 203 8.14 -9.82 -45.86
N GLY A 204 9.14 -9.02 -46.24
CA GLY A 204 9.40 -7.71 -45.65
C GLY A 204 8.25 -6.74 -45.85
N GLY A 205 7.71 -6.65 -47.08
CA GLY A 205 6.53 -5.84 -47.36
C GLY A 205 5.26 -6.37 -46.68
N ALA A 206 5.07 -7.69 -46.64
CA ALA A 206 3.95 -8.32 -45.96
C ALA A 206 3.99 -8.09 -44.43
N SER A 207 5.15 -8.28 -43.80
CA SER A 207 5.33 -8.02 -42.37
C SER A 207 5.13 -6.55 -42.01
N GLN A 208 5.52 -5.61 -42.88
CA GLN A 208 5.21 -4.18 -42.69
C GLN A 208 3.69 -3.91 -42.72
N ALA A 209 2.96 -4.55 -43.62
CA ALA A 209 1.50 -4.41 -43.68
C ALA A 209 0.82 -4.96 -42.41
N LEU A 210 1.34 -6.06 -41.85
CA LEU A 210 0.88 -6.60 -40.57
C LEU A 210 1.20 -5.68 -39.39
N ALA A 211 2.44 -5.17 -39.33
CA ALA A 211 2.88 -4.24 -38.29
C ALA A 211 2.08 -2.93 -38.30
N ALA A 212 1.59 -2.49 -39.46
CA ALA A 212 0.79 -1.29 -39.61
C ALA A 212 -0.62 -1.41 -38.99
N VAL A 213 -1.19 -2.61 -38.92
CA VAL A 213 -2.53 -2.84 -38.32
C VAL A 213 -2.46 -3.42 -36.91
N ASN A 214 -1.39 -4.14 -36.59
CA ASN A 214 -1.11 -4.61 -35.24
C ASN A 214 0.38 -4.42 -34.94
N PRO A 215 0.73 -3.49 -34.03
CA PRO A 215 2.13 -3.16 -33.72
C PRO A 215 2.89 -4.32 -33.05
N TRP A 216 2.23 -5.42 -32.68
CA TRP A 216 2.88 -6.60 -32.12
C TRP A 216 3.58 -7.49 -33.16
N TYR A 217 3.26 -7.35 -34.46
CA TYR A 217 4.03 -8.02 -35.51
C TYR A 217 5.38 -7.32 -35.71
N THR A 218 6.35 -7.68 -34.88
CA THR A 218 7.71 -7.15 -34.96
C THR A 218 8.61 -8.14 -35.70
N LEU A 219 9.26 -7.70 -36.78
CA LEU A 219 10.20 -8.56 -37.51
C LEU A 219 11.57 -8.54 -36.81
N SER A 220 11.98 -9.68 -36.26
CA SER A 220 13.27 -9.83 -35.56
C SER A 220 14.33 -10.51 -36.44
N ASP A 221 13.97 -11.56 -37.16
CA ASP A 221 14.87 -12.29 -38.06
C ASP A 221 14.08 -12.97 -39.19
N VAL A 222 14.76 -13.25 -40.31
CA VAL A 222 14.22 -13.96 -41.47
C VAL A 222 15.12 -15.13 -41.79
N LYS A 223 14.64 -16.34 -41.49
CA LYS A 223 15.35 -17.58 -41.82
C LYS A 223 14.89 -18.09 -43.16
N ILE A 224 15.82 -18.24 -44.11
CA ILE A 224 15.51 -18.67 -45.47
C ILE A 224 16.13 -20.05 -45.68
N ASP A 225 15.31 -21.00 -46.14
CA ASP A 225 15.72 -22.33 -46.54
C ASP A 225 15.12 -22.66 -47.91
N GLY A 226 15.96 -22.54 -48.95
CA GLY A 226 15.56 -22.71 -50.34
C GLY A 226 14.43 -21.76 -50.76
N VAL A 227 13.24 -22.32 -50.94
CA VAL A 227 12.01 -21.64 -51.39
C VAL A 227 11.11 -21.18 -50.24
N ILE A 228 11.52 -21.43 -48.99
CA ILE A 228 10.77 -21.11 -47.79
C ILE A 228 11.48 -19.98 -47.04
N ALA A 229 10.72 -18.99 -46.57
CA ALA A 229 11.18 -18.03 -45.58
C ALA A 229 10.28 -18.04 -44.35
N SER A 230 10.93 -18.17 -43.21
CA SER A 230 10.36 -18.14 -41.87
C SER A 230 10.65 -16.79 -41.24
N PHE A 231 9.60 -16.03 -40.95
CA PHE A 231 9.66 -14.70 -40.35
C PHE A 231 9.38 -14.86 -38.87
N VAL A 232 10.41 -14.58 -38.07
CA VAL A 232 10.34 -14.69 -36.61
C VAL A 232 10.27 -13.32 -35.98
N GLY A 233 9.49 -13.21 -34.92
CA GLY A 233 9.18 -11.95 -34.25
C GLY A 233 9.01 -12.15 -32.76
N GLY A 234 9.12 -11.05 -32.02
CA GLY A 234 8.84 -11.04 -30.60
C GLY A 234 7.36 -10.74 -30.36
N ASP A 235 6.71 -11.51 -29.48
CA ASP A 235 5.36 -11.21 -29.00
C ASP A 235 5.42 -10.09 -27.95
N ALA A 236 5.26 -8.84 -28.39
CA ALA A 236 5.16 -7.68 -27.50
C ALA A 236 3.85 -7.65 -26.68
N GLY A 237 2.83 -8.41 -27.06
CA GLY A 237 1.55 -8.54 -26.34
C GLY A 237 1.62 -9.51 -25.15
N SER A 238 2.55 -10.48 -25.17
CA SER A 238 2.74 -11.47 -24.08
C SER A 238 3.42 -10.95 -22.82
N CYS A 239 3.68 -9.64 -22.72
CA CYS A 239 4.27 -9.06 -21.52
C CYS A 239 3.36 -9.24 -20.31
N ASN A 240 3.65 -10.26 -19.50
CA ASN A 240 2.96 -10.54 -18.26
C ASN A 240 3.68 -9.89 -17.08
N VAL A 241 2.94 -9.77 -15.98
CA VAL A 241 3.48 -9.37 -14.67
C VAL A 241 4.63 -10.32 -14.29
N GLY A 242 5.86 -9.81 -14.32
CA GLY A 242 7.08 -10.55 -13.96
C GLY A 242 8.11 -10.74 -15.07
N ASP A 243 7.81 -10.40 -16.33
CA ASP A 243 8.76 -10.57 -17.45
C ASP A 243 9.86 -9.49 -17.50
N SER A 244 9.75 -8.41 -16.72
CA SER A 244 10.83 -7.48 -16.42
C SER A 244 10.96 -7.27 -14.90
N THR A 245 12.18 -7.33 -14.38
CA THR A 245 12.43 -7.02 -12.96
C THR A 245 12.33 -5.51 -12.73
N GLY A 246 11.23 -5.04 -12.17
CA GLY A 246 11.06 -3.64 -11.76
C GLY A 246 9.66 -3.03 -12.00
N PHE A 247 8.83 -3.68 -12.82
CA PHE A 247 7.46 -3.23 -13.08
C PHE A 247 6.44 -4.12 -12.36
N PHE A 248 5.94 -3.63 -11.22
CA PHE A 248 4.83 -4.26 -10.50
C PHE A 248 3.50 -3.78 -11.08
N ASN A 249 2.55 -4.69 -11.34
CA ASN A 249 1.17 -4.40 -11.77
C ASN A 249 1.04 -3.50 -13.01
N SER A 250 1.95 -3.63 -13.97
CA SER A 250 1.75 -2.97 -15.28
C SER A 250 0.72 -3.76 -16.09
N PRO A 251 -0.26 -3.09 -16.72
CA PRO A 251 -1.19 -3.75 -17.62
C PRO A 251 -0.41 -4.47 -18.72
N ASP A 252 -0.87 -5.65 -19.13
CA ASP A 252 -0.29 -6.31 -20.31
C ASP A 252 -0.44 -5.42 -21.56
N GLY A 253 0.32 -5.71 -22.61
CA GLY A 253 0.31 -4.90 -23.83
C GLY A 253 -1.10 -4.74 -24.44
N SER A 254 -1.99 -5.70 -24.22
CA SER A 254 -3.38 -5.68 -24.69
C SER A 254 -4.28 -4.75 -23.89
N GLN A 255 -4.08 -4.66 -22.57
CA GLN A 255 -4.78 -3.70 -21.71
C GLN A 255 -4.36 -2.26 -22.03
N LEU A 256 -3.09 -2.01 -22.33
CA LEU A 256 -2.62 -0.67 -22.72
C LEU A 256 -3.26 -0.18 -24.03
N LEU A 257 -3.37 -1.06 -25.03
CA LEU A 257 -4.10 -0.77 -26.28
C LEU A 257 -5.59 -0.55 -26.04
N THR A 258 -6.18 -1.26 -25.08
CA THR A 258 -7.58 -1.07 -24.68
C THR A 258 -7.78 0.31 -24.03
N TYR A 259 -6.83 0.78 -23.21
CA TYR A 259 -6.86 2.11 -22.61
C TYR A 259 -6.65 3.22 -23.63
N GLN A 260 -5.76 3.02 -24.61
CA GLN A 260 -5.54 3.97 -25.70
C GLN A 260 -6.80 4.18 -26.55
N ASN A 261 -7.54 3.11 -26.82
CA ASN A 261 -8.76 3.18 -27.64
C ASN A 261 -10.01 3.56 -26.85
N ASN A 262 -9.96 3.49 -25.50
CA ASN A 262 -11.08 3.85 -24.62
C ASN A 262 -10.56 4.33 -23.26
N GLU A 263 -10.39 5.65 -23.12
CA GLU A 263 -9.92 6.29 -21.88
C GLU A 263 -10.81 5.95 -20.66
N THR A 264 -12.11 5.73 -20.89
CA THR A 264 -13.07 5.37 -19.82
C THR A 264 -12.77 3.98 -19.26
N LYS A 265 -12.23 3.07 -20.08
CA LYS A 265 -11.93 1.70 -19.66
C LYS A 265 -10.82 1.64 -18.61
N MET A 266 -9.85 2.55 -18.70
CA MET A 266 -8.82 2.70 -17.67
C MET A 266 -9.42 3.15 -16.34
N LYS A 267 -10.38 4.08 -16.38
CA LYS A 267 -11.10 4.55 -15.19
C LYS A 267 -11.96 3.44 -14.57
N ASP A 268 -12.65 2.65 -15.39
CA ASP A 268 -13.50 1.54 -14.92
C ASP A 268 -12.67 0.40 -14.33
N ASP A 269 -11.56 0.03 -14.96
CA ASP A 269 -10.66 -1.00 -14.46
C ASP A 269 -9.94 -0.53 -13.19
N ALA A 270 -9.56 0.75 -13.10
CA ALA A 270 -9.07 1.35 -11.87
C ALA A 270 -10.13 1.30 -10.75
N ALA A 271 -11.38 1.68 -11.04
CA ALA A 271 -12.49 1.60 -10.09
C ALA A 271 -12.73 0.16 -9.61
N ASN A 272 -12.70 -0.83 -10.50
CA ASN A 272 -12.80 -2.25 -10.14
C ASN A 272 -11.59 -2.73 -9.31
N SER A 273 -10.38 -2.27 -9.63
CA SER A 273 -9.17 -2.60 -8.87
C SER A 273 -9.20 -2.01 -7.46
N THR A 274 -9.71 -0.79 -7.29
CA THR A 274 -9.89 -0.17 -5.97
C THR A 274 -10.85 -0.96 -5.06
N GLN A 275 -11.87 -1.60 -5.63
CA GLN A 275 -12.81 -2.43 -4.86
C GLN A 275 -12.21 -3.76 -4.40
N ASN A 276 -11.13 -4.22 -5.03
CA ASN A 276 -10.55 -5.54 -4.77
C ASN A 276 -9.14 -5.49 -4.16
N SER A 277 -8.49 -4.32 -4.14
CA SER A 277 -7.17 -4.16 -3.55
C SER A 277 -7.24 -4.00 -2.02
N ASP A 278 -6.68 -4.96 -1.30
CA ASP A 278 -6.55 -4.91 0.16
C ASP A 278 -5.65 -3.76 0.62
N ALA A 279 -4.62 -3.41 -0.16
CA ALA A 279 -3.77 -2.26 0.11
C ALA A 279 -4.53 -0.93 -0.06
N TYR A 280 -5.35 -0.81 -1.11
CA TYR A 280 -6.21 0.37 -1.29
C TYR A 280 -7.27 0.46 -0.19
N LYS A 281 -7.92 -0.66 0.18
CA LYS A 281 -8.85 -0.70 1.31
C LYS A 281 -8.18 -0.38 2.64
N ALA A 282 -6.93 -0.82 2.85
CA ALA A 282 -6.16 -0.48 4.05
C ALA A 282 -5.75 0.99 4.07
N ILE A 283 -5.52 1.62 2.93
CA ILE A 283 -5.21 3.05 2.83
C ILE A 283 -6.47 3.91 2.97
N VAL A 284 -7.59 3.52 2.36
CA VAL A 284 -8.84 4.31 2.34
C VAL A 284 -9.76 4.04 3.54
N ASN A 285 -9.76 2.82 4.09
CA ASN A 285 -10.53 2.48 5.29
C ASN A 285 -9.65 2.36 6.54
N GLY A 286 -8.33 2.53 6.39
CA GLY A 286 -7.40 2.53 7.51
C GLY A 286 -7.00 3.94 7.91
N SER A 287 -6.28 4.00 9.02
CA SER A 287 -5.93 5.22 9.75
C SER A 287 -5.07 6.25 8.99
N LEU A 288 -4.64 5.91 7.77
CA LEU A 288 -3.81 6.72 6.88
C LEU A 288 -4.61 7.40 5.75
N ASN A 289 -5.94 7.24 5.70
CA ASN A 289 -6.76 7.96 4.73
C ASN A 289 -6.68 9.48 5.02
N PRO A 290 -6.16 10.30 4.09
CA PRO A 290 -6.01 11.74 4.31
C PRO A 290 -7.35 12.50 4.44
N ASN A 291 -8.48 11.86 4.10
CA ASN A 291 -9.83 12.39 4.27
C ASN A 291 -10.52 11.92 5.57
N GLU A 292 -9.83 11.13 6.41
CA GLU A 292 -10.38 10.61 7.66
C GLU A 292 -10.10 11.57 8.82
N THR A 293 -11.12 12.27 9.30
CA THR A 293 -11.08 12.81 10.67
C THR A 293 -11.41 11.69 11.63
N SER A 294 -10.46 11.30 12.48
CA SER A 294 -10.69 10.30 13.52
C SER A 294 -10.54 10.92 14.90
N GLU A 295 -11.39 10.49 15.83
CA GLU A 295 -11.24 10.83 17.23
C GLU A 295 -10.87 9.60 18.05
N THR A 296 -10.19 9.83 19.18
CA THR A 296 -9.83 8.76 20.10
C THR A 296 -10.80 8.74 21.26
N ARG A 297 -11.44 7.59 21.50
CA ARG A 297 -12.35 7.36 22.62
C ARG A 297 -11.71 6.37 23.59
N ARG A 298 -11.75 6.69 24.87
CA ARG A 298 -11.18 5.86 25.94
C ARG A 298 -12.31 5.31 26.79
N CYS A 299 -12.20 4.05 27.17
CA CYS A 299 -13.17 3.38 28.00
C CYS A 299 -12.49 2.26 28.81
N GLU A 300 -13.21 1.74 29.79
CA GLU A 300 -12.72 0.65 30.63
C GLU A 300 -13.75 -0.47 30.75
N VAL A 301 -13.23 -1.70 30.84
CA VAL A 301 -13.96 -2.88 31.28
C VAL A 301 -13.41 -3.28 32.65
N ARG A 302 -14.25 -3.24 33.68
CA ARG A 302 -13.87 -3.58 35.05
C ARG A 302 -14.63 -4.80 35.54
N ARG A 303 -13.92 -5.77 36.08
CA ARG A 303 -14.50 -6.89 36.83
C ARG A 303 -14.72 -6.44 38.27
N ASN A 304 -15.98 -6.29 38.65
CA ASN A 304 -16.38 -5.97 40.00
C ASN A 304 -16.61 -7.28 40.75
N VAL A 305 -15.70 -7.61 41.66
CA VAL A 305 -15.84 -8.80 42.49
C VAL A 305 -16.55 -8.39 43.78
N GLY A 306 -17.75 -8.92 43.98
CA GLY A 306 -18.51 -8.71 45.20
C GLY A 306 -17.85 -9.41 46.39
N ILE A 307 -17.97 -8.79 47.56
CA ILE A 307 -17.67 -9.42 48.85
C ILE A 307 -19.01 -9.67 49.54
N ASP A 308 -19.20 -10.88 50.03
CA ASP A 308 -20.25 -11.22 50.98
C ASP A 308 -19.67 -11.13 52.39
N GLU A 309 -20.06 -10.08 53.11
CA GLU A 309 -19.60 -9.76 54.46
C GLU A 309 -20.72 -10.06 55.46
N PRO A 310 -20.55 -11.04 56.36
CA PRO A 310 -21.59 -11.35 57.32
C PRO A 310 -21.71 -10.22 58.35
N THR A 311 -22.93 -9.78 58.62
CA THR A 311 -23.23 -8.92 59.77
C THR A 311 -23.54 -9.77 61.00
N LEU A 312 -23.32 -9.22 62.20
CA LEU A 312 -23.59 -9.95 63.45
C LEU A 312 -25.07 -10.34 63.58
N ASP A 313 -25.97 -9.48 63.11
CA ASP A 313 -27.43 -9.70 63.04
C ASP A 313 -27.84 -10.81 62.04
N GLU A 314 -26.98 -11.14 61.08
CA GLU A 314 -27.15 -12.29 60.17
C GLU A 314 -26.66 -13.59 60.78
N ILE A 315 -25.96 -13.55 61.92
CA ILE A 315 -25.50 -14.73 62.66
C ILE A 315 -26.48 -15.03 63.80
N ILE A 316 -26.70 -14.10 64.72
CA ILE A 316 -27.66 -14.22 65.83
C ILE A 316 -28.39 -12.89 66.02
N LYS A 317 -29.73 -12.92 66.09
CA LYS A 317 -30.56 -11.74 66.34
C LYS A 317 -31.40 -11.91 67.61
N PHE A 318 -31.60 -10.84 68.39
CA PHE A 318 -32.57 -10.84 69.48
C PHE A 318 -34.01 -10.89 68.96
N ASP A 319 -34.84 -11.74 69.54
CA ASP A 319 -36.21 -12.05 69.10
C ASP A 319 -37.26 -11.77 70.21
N GLY A 320 -36.89 -10.98 71.23
CA GLY A 320 -37.79 -10.55 72.29
C GLY A 320 -37.66 -11.31 73.62
N GLY A 321 -38.50 -10.95 74.59
CA GLY A 321 -38.31 -11.32 76.00
C GLY A 321 -37.49 -10.26 76.75
N GLU A 322 -36.89 -10.61 77.88
CA GLU A 322 -35.94 -9.72 78.56
C GLU A 322 -34.50 -10.18 78.30
N GLY A 323 -33.67 -9.26 77.84
CA GLY A 323 -32.33 -9.55 77.38
C GLY A 323 -31.96 -8.62 76.23
N GLN A 324 -30.76 -8.80 75.71
CA GLN A 324 -30.27 -8.08 74.54
C GLN A 324 -29.07 -8.79 73.94
N VAL A 325 -28.77 -8.49 72.68
CA VAL A 325 -27.48 -8.81 72.07
C VAL A 325 -26.64 -7.54 72.07
N THR A 326 -25.44 -7.62 72.64
CA THR A 326 -24.47 -6.52 72.67
C THR A 326 -23.17 -6.96 72.01
N GLN A 327 -22.47 -6.03 71.35
CA GLN A 327 -21.18 -6.34 70.74
C GLN A 327 -20.07 -6.24 71.80
N CYS A 328 -19.24 -7.27 71.92
CA CYS A 328 -18.12 -7.36 72.89
C CYS A 328 -16.73 -7.35 72.24
N GLY A 329 -16.67 -7.06 70.94
CA GLY A 329 -15.47 -7.08 70.10
C GLY A 329 -15.82 -7.18 68.62
N THR A 330 -14.81 -7.21 67.74
CA THR A 330 -15.02 -7.29 66.28
C THR A 330 -15.58 -8.63 65.83
N ASP A 331 -15.33 -9.71 66.59
CA ASP A 331 -15.75 -11.09 66.35
C ASP A 331 -16.53 -11.68 67.54
N CYS A 332 -17.17 -10.81 68.34
CA CYS A 332 -17.74 -11.16 69.64
C CYS A 332 -19.12 -10.57 69.86
N LEU A 333 -20.08 -11.43 70.19
CA LEU A 333 -21.42 -11.09 70.68
C LEU A 333 -21.58 -11.52 72.13
N GLN A 334 -22.23 -10.67 72.93
CA GLN A 334 -22.61 -10.97 74.30
C GLN A 334 -24.13 -10.93 74.39
N LEU A 335 -24.69 -12.11 74.60
CA LEU A 335 -26.11 -12.32 74.83
C LEU A 335 -26.36 -12.14 76.31
N VAL A 336 -27.15 -11.13 76.64
CA VAL A 336 -27.63 -10.88 78.01
C VAL A 336 -28.91 -11.68 78.21
N LEU A 337 -28.88 -12.58 79.18
CA LEU A 337 -30.02 -13.39 79.58
C LEU A 337 -30.64 -12.74 80.82
N GLY A 338 -31.82 -12.13 80.67
CA GLY A 338 -32.47 -11.32 81.72
C GLY A 338 -32.12 -9.84 81.67
N ARG A 339 -32.20 -9.16 82.81
CA ARG A 339 -32.04 -7.71 82.92
C ARG A 339 -30.76 -7.35 83.68
N LEU A 340 -29.92 -6.48 83.09
CA LEU A 340 -28.80 -5.90 83.83
C LEU A 340 -29.32 -4.92 84.89
N GLY A 341 -28.93 -5.11 86.14
CA GLY A 341 -29.33 -4.26 87.27
C GLY A 341 -29.04 -4.90 88.62
N ASN A 342 -29.55 -4.24 89.68
CA ASN A 342 -29.49 -4.66 91.08
C ASN A 342 -30.89 -4.49 91.70
N ASP A 343 -31.28 -5.35 92.64
CA ASP A 343 -32.45 -5.19 93.52
C ASP A 343 -33.80 -4.88 92.84
N TYR A 344 -34.01 -5.37 91.61
CA TYR A 344 -35.22 -5.05 90.83
C TYR A 344 -36.39 -6.02 91.05
N TRP A 345 -36.18 -7.12 91.75
CA TRP A 345 -37.24 -8.01 92.24
C TRP A 345 -37.44 -7.87 93.74
N GLN A 346 -38.67 -8.09 94.19
CA GLN A 346 -39.08 -7.99 95.58
C GLN A 346 -39.93 -9.21 95.93
N GLY A 347 -39.47 -10.04 96.86
CA GLY A 347 -40.12 -11.30 97.15
C GLY A 347 -39.84 -11.84 98.54
N ASN A 348 -40.59 -12.86 98.94
CA ASN A 348 -40.27 -13.69 100.09
C ASN A 348 -40.20 -15.13 99.57
N CYS A 349 -38.99 -15.62 99.34
CA CYS A 349 -38.72 -16.92 98.70
C CYS A 349 -39.54 -17.13 97.42
N SER A 350 -39.47 -16.14 96.52
CA SER A 350 -40.30 -16.06 95.32
C SER A 350 -39.49 -16.41 94.07
N TYR A 351 -40.09 -17.17 93.15
CA TYR A 351 -39.45 -17.53 91.88
C TYR A 351 -39.79 -16.52 90.78
N TYR A 352 -38.76 -16.04 90.10
CA TYR A 352 -38.87 -15.24 88.88
C TYR A 352 -38.34 -16.03 87.70
N GLU A 353 -39.16 -16.13 86.65
CA GLU A 353 -38.77 -16.76 85.40
C GLU A 353 -38.75 -15.72 84.28
N VAL A 354 -37.60 -15.58 83.64
CA VAL A 354 -37.40 -14.63 82.55
C VAL A 354 -36.89 -15.37 81.33
N LYS A 355 -37.52 -15.13 80.18
CA LYS A 355 -37.14 -15.70 78.89
C LYS A 355 -36.40 -14.67 78.06
N SER A 356 -35.33 -15.12 77.42
CA SER A 356 -34.56 -14.36 76.43
C SER A 356 -34.58 -15.14 75.12
N ASN A 357 -35.25 -14.61 74.09
CA ASN A 357 -35.40 -15.26 72.80
C ASN A 357 -34.42 -14.67 71.80
N PHE A 358 -33.79 -15.55 71.02
CA PHE A 358 -32.90 -15.20 69.93
C PHE A 358 -33.25 -16.05 68.70
N ILE A 359 -32.91 -15.57 67.51
CA ILE A 359 -32.91 -16.37 66.29
C ILE A 359 -31.46 -16.60 65.87
N LEU A 360 -31.05 -17.86 65.88
CA LEU A 360 -29.77 -18.30 65.33
C LEU A 360 -29.92 -18.54 63.83
N LYS A 361 -29.28 -17.73 63.00
CA LYS A 361 -29.41 -17.76 61.55
C LYS A 361 -28.30 -18.57 60.87
N ASP A 362 -27.03 -18.32 61.22
CA ASP A 362 -25.88 -19.04 60.65
C ASP A 362 -25.02 -19.69 61.76
N PRO A 363 -25.34 -20.93 62.21
CA PRO A 363 -24.54 -21.63 63.20
C PRO A 363 -23.13 -21.98 62.71
N SER A 364 -22.89 -22.03 61.39
CA SER A 364 -21.56 -22.36 60.83
C SER A 364 -20.49 -21.31 61.16
N ARG A 365 -20.92 -20.11 61.57
CA ARG A 365 -20.03 -19.00 61.96
C ARG A 365 -19.71 -19.00 63.45
N ILE A 366 -20.28 -19.87 64.28
CA ILE A 366 -19.99 -19.87 65.73
C ILE A 366 -18.69 -20.61 65.99
N LYS A 367 -17.67 -19.90 66.49
CA LYS A 367 -16.39 -20.49 66.92
C LYS A 367 -16.47 -21.03 68.35
N SER A 368 -17.16 -20.32 69.23
CA SER A 368 -17.40 -20.74 70.62
C SER A 368 -18.59 -20.00 71.22
N ALA A 369 -19.28 -20.60 72.18
CA ALA A 369 -20.25 -19.91 73.02
C ALA A 369 -20.02 -20.32 74.48
N THR A 370 -19.82 -19.35 75.37
CA THR A 370 -19.40 -19.60 76.75
C THR A 370 -20.22 -18.77 77.72
N LEU A 371 -20.85 -19.43 78.70
CA LEU A 371 -21.49 -18.74 79.82
C LEU A 371 -20.37 -18.20 80.72
N ILE A 372 -20.09 -16.91 80.60
CA ILE A 372 -18.91 -16.30 81.22
C ILE A 372 -19.22 -15.69 82.58
N ASN A 373 -20.48 -15.32 82.84
CA ASN A 373 -20.86 -14.66 84.07
C ASN A 373 -22.34 -14.95 84.42
N ALA A 374 -22.63 -15.07 85.70
CA ALA A 374 -23.98 -15.13 86.24
C ALA A 374 -24.02 -14.32 87.55
N VAL A 375 -24.99 -13.42 87.66
CA VAL A 375 -25.24 -12.60 88.84
C VAL A 375 -26.65 -12.90 89.33
N PHE A 376 -26.81 -13.19 90.62
CA PHE A 376 -28.09 -13.56 91.23
C PHE A 376 -27.99 -13.51 92.75
N ASP A 377 -29.11 -13.36 93.45
CA ASP A 377 -29.13 -13.39 94.91
C ASP A 377 -29.18 -14.80 95.50
N ASP A 378 -30.34 -15.43 95.65
CA ASP A 378 -30.34 -16.66 96.45
C ASP A 378 -29.96 -17.88 95.61
N TRP A 379 -30.71 -18.09 94.53
CA TRP A 379 -30.52 -19.25 93.66
C TRP A 379 -30.82 -18.91 92.22
N MET A 380 -30.09 -19.51 91.28
CA MET A 380 -30.33 -19.31 89.85
C MET A 380 -30.15 -20.58 89.04
N GLN A 381 -31.01 -20.75 88.04
CA GLN A 381 -30.88 -21.71 86.95
C GLN A 381 -30.85 -20.97 85.62
N VAL A 382 -30.04 -21.46 84.69
CA VAL A 382 -30.11 -21.13 83.27
C VAL A 382 -30.61 -22.37 82.54
N TRP A 383 -31.73 -22.23 81.86
CA TRP A 383 -32.41 -23.26 81.09
C TRP A 383 -32.22 -23.04 79.60
N VAL A 384 -32.06 -24.15 78.87
CA VAL A 384 -32.08 -24.19 77.40
C VAL A 384 -33.13 -25.20 76.96
N GLY A 385 -34.21 -24.71 76.36
CA GLY A 385 -35.43 -25.52 76.20
C GLY A 385 -35.93 -26.00 77.56
N ASP A 386 -36.17 -27.31 77.69
CA ASP A 386 -36.70 -27.93 78.92
C ASP A 386 -35.61 -28.50 79.85
N LYS A 387 -34.34 -28.16 79.64
CA LYS A 387 -33.22 -28.66 80.45
C LYS A 387 -32.50 -27.54 81.18
N VAL A 388 -32.15 -27.79 82.44
CA VAL A 388 -31.21 -26.95 83.20
C VAL A 388 -29.81 -27.12 82.60
N ALA A 389 -29.30 -26.07 81.98
CA ALA A 389 -27.96 -26.04 81.39
C ALA A 389 -26.91 -25.60 82.42
N TRP A 390 -27.29 -24.76 83.38
CA TRP A 390 -26.44 -24.34 84.49
C TRP A 390 -27.28 -24.01 85.71
N ASN A 391 -26.73 -24.21 86.92
CA ASN A 391 -27.35 -23.75 88.16
C ASN A 391 -26.29 -23.35 89.20
N GLY A 392 -26.67 -22.44 90.09
CA GLY A 392 -25.84 -21.92 91.17
C GLY A 392 -26.65 -21.64 92.45
N PRO A 393 -25.98 -21.45 93.58
CA PRO A 393 -24.52 -21.34 93.70
C PRO A 393 -23.79 -22.69 93.84
N TYR A 394 -24.47 -23.74 94.33
CA TYR A 394 -23.81 -25.01 94.69
C TYR A 394 -23.83 -26.10 93.61
N GLY A 395 -24.51 -25.88 92.48
CA GLY A 395 -24.55 -26.86 91.39
C GLY A 395 -25.49 -28.06 91.62
N ASN A 396 -26.36 -28.01 92.64
CA ASN A 396 -27.26 -29.09 93.03
C ASN A 396 -28.76 -28.84 92.74
N TRP A 397 -29.13 -27.72 92.11
CA TRP A 397 -30.51 -27.40 91.73
C TRP A 397 -30.76 -27.74 90.26
N THR A 398 -30.96 -29.03 89.97
CA THR A 398 -30.91 -29.59 88.61
C THR A 398 -32.26 -29.83 87.93
N ASP A 399 -33.37 -29.58 88.61
CA ASP A 399 -34.73 -29.78 88.08
C ASP A 399 -35.65 -28.57 88.33
N ALA A 400 -36.91 -28.66 87.90
CA ALA A 400 -37.91 -27.60 88.10
C ALA A 400 -38.50 -27.56 89.53
N GLY A 401 -38.02 -28.39 90.44
CA GLY A 401 -38.46 -28.45 91.83
C GLY A 401 -38.07 -27.23 92.67
N PRO A 402 -38.41 -27.24 93.96
CA PRO A 402 -37.97 -26.21 94.90
C PRO A 402 -36.44 -26.25 95.07
N VAL A 403 -35.86 -25.17 95.58
CA VAL A 403 -34.42 -25.14 95.85
C VAL A 403 -34.02 -26.23 96.87
N PRO A 404 -32.83 -26.84 96.76
CA PRO A 404 -32.41 -27.92 97.67
C PRO A 404 -32.06 -27.48 99.10
N GLY A 405 -32.07 -26.18 99.40
CA GLY A 405 -31.61 -25.61 100.66
C GLY A 405 -32.52 -24.48 101.17
N ALA A 406 -31.97 -23.62 102.03
CA ALA A 406 -32.66 -22.41 102.45
C ALA A 406 -32.89 -21.49 101.23
N CYS A 407 -34.08 -20.90 101.15
CA CYS A 407 -34.44 -20.00 100.06
C CYS A 407 -33.80 -18.61 100.16
N GLU A 408 -33.33 -18.22 101.34
CA GLU A 408 -32.55 -16.99 101.57
C GLU A 408 -31.13 -17.39 101.98
N LEU A 409 -30.12 -16.95 101.22
CA LEU A 409 -28.71 -17.23 101.45
C LEU A 409 -27.90 -16.02 101.94
N THR A 410 -28.50 -14.84 102.10
CA THR A 410 -27.87 -13.59 102.58
C THR A 410 -26.65 -13.14 101.77
N THR A 411 -26.50 -13.65 100.54
CA THR A 411 -25.33 -13.44 99.69
C THR A 411 -25.76 -13.19 98.26
N SER A 412 -25.36 -12.05 97.69
CA SER A 412 -25.44 -11.79 96.25
C SER A 412 -24.25 -12.42 95.54
N TRP A 413 -24.51 -13.33 94.61
CA TRP A 413 -23.49 -14.04 93.85
C TRP A 413 -23.14 -13.30 92.57
N ASN A 414 -21.84 -13.25 92.29
CA ASN A 414 -21.31 -12.88 90.99
C ASN A 414 -20.24 -13.91 90.62
N VAL A 415 -20.63 -14.89 89.82
CA VAL A 415 -19.80 -16.06 89.51
C VAL A 415 -19.43 -16.09 88.05
N ASN A 416 -18.32 -16.75 87.74
CA ASN A 416 -17.84 -16.97 86.37
C ASN A 416 -17.89 -18.48 86.04
N PRO A 417 -19.02 -18.98 85.52
CA PRO A 417 -19.18 -20.42 85.27
C PRO A 417 -18.18 -20.99 84.27
N ASN A 418 -17.74 -20.18 83.30
CA ASN A 418 -16.86 -20.56 82.19
C ASN A 418 -17.29 -21.87 81.50
N MET A 419 -18.60 -22.01 81.27
CA MET A 419 -19.21 -23.25 80.80
C MET A 419 -19.49 -23.19 79.29
N ASP A 420 -19.22 -24.29 78.58
CA ASP A 420 -19.44 -24.37 77.13
C ASP A 420 -20.92 -24.53 76.78
N PHE A 421 -21.41 -23.58 76.00
CA PHE A 421 -22.79 -23.49 75.50
C PHE A 421 -22.86 -23.67 73.98
N ALA A 422 -21.73 -23.88 73.30
CA ALA A 422 -21.68 -24.02 71.83
C ALA A 422 -22.56 -25.20 71.34
N GLN A 423 -22.68 -26.24 72.15
CA GLN A 423 -23.54 -27.39 71.86
C GLN A 423 -25.02 -27.05 71.63
N TYR A 424 -25.51 -25.96 72.23
CA TYR A 424 -26.90 -25.51 72.09
C TYR A 424 -27.13 -24.64 70.84
N MET A 425 -26.06 -24.24 70.15
CA MET A 425 -26.09 -23.34 69.01
C MET A 425 -25.68 -24.03 67.69
N LYS A 426 -26.04 -25.31 67.53
CA LYS A 426 -25.66 -26.10 66.34
C LYS A 426 -26.67 -26.03 65.19
N ASN A 427 -27.94 -25.78 65.50
CA ASN A 427 -29.03 -25.81 64.52
C ASN A 427 -29.60 -24.41 64.33
N PRO A 428 -29.85 -23.97 63.08
CA PRO A 428 -30.48 -22.68 62.84
C PRO A 428 -31.94 -22.70 63.30
N GLY A 429 -32.46 -21.55 63.75
CA GLY A 429 -33.83 -21.37 64.21
C GLY A 429 -33.93 -20.65 65.57
N PRO A 430 -35.12 -20.72 66.20
CA PRO A 430 -35.35 -20.13 67.51
C PRO A 430 -34.43 -20.73 68.58
N LEU A 431 -33.76 -19.87 69.33
CA LEU A 431 -32.89 -20.19 70.45
C LEU A 431 -33.42 -19.45 71.68
N GLN A 432 -34.06 -20.20 72.58
CA GLN A 432 -34.63 -19.67 73.81
C GLN A 432 -33.77 -20.07 75.01
N PHE A 433 -33.40 -19.06 75.79
CA PHE A 433 -32.88 -19.24 77.14
C PHE A 433 -33.94 -18.80 78.13
N LYS A 434 -33.99 -19.47 79.28
CA LYS A 434 -34.79 -19.01 80.43
C LYS A 434 -33.91 -18.98 81.65
N ILE A 435 -33.90 -17.87 82.38
CA ILE A 435 -33.35 -17.85 83.73
C ILE A 435 -34.49 -18.05 84.72
N ARG A 436 -34.25 -18.85 85.76
CA ARG A 436 -35.15 -19.01 86.89
C ARG A 436 -34.37 -18.66 88.14
N VAL A 437 -34.87 -17.68 88.89
CA VAL A 437 -34.15 -17.10 90.03
C VAL A 437 -35.07 -17.14 91.24
N GLU A 438 -34.58 -17.62 92.37
CA GLU A 438 -35.26 -17.46 93.66
C GLU A 438 -34.70 -16.21 94.35
N VAL A 439 -35.61 -15.37 94.83
CA VAL A 439 -35.27 -14.13 95.55
C VAL A 439 -36.09 -14.04 96.83
N SER A 440 -35.42 -13.70 97.90
CA SER A 440 -35.99 -13.25 99.16
C SER A 440 -35.47 -11.84 99.48
N GLY A 441 -36.34 -10.96 99.98
CA GLY A 441 -36.05 -9.54 100.12
C GLY A 441 -36.04 -8.81 98.78
N ALA A 442 -34.95 -8.08 98.51
CA ALA A 442 -34.70 -7.33 97.29
C ALA A 442 -33.59 -8.04 96.53
N GLY A 443 -33.77 -8.31 95.23
CA GLY A 443 -32.72 -8.99 94.48
C GLY A 443 -32.78 -8.94 92.96
N GLU A 444 -31.80 -9.59 92.33
CA GLU A 444 -31.59 -9.63 90.89
C GLU A 444 -31.23 -11.03 90.36
N GLY A 445 -31.14 -11.11 89.03
CA GLY A 445 -30.67 -12.30 88.34
C GLY A 445 -30.48 -12.07 86.84
N TYR A 446 -29.25 -12.26 86.34
CA TYR A 446 -28.94 -12.28 84.91
C TYR A 446 -27.69 -13.12 84.61
N ALA A 447 -27.56 -13.52 83.35
CA ALA A 447 -26.41 -14.28 82.87
C ALA A 447 -25.86 -13.70 81.56
N LEU A 448 -24.55 -13.78 81.37
CA LEU A 448 -23.86 -13.30 80.18
C LEU A 448 -23.27 -14.47 79.40
N LEU A 449 -23.79 -14.67 78.19
CA LEU A 449 -23.32 -15.69 77.26
C LEU A 449 -22.50 -15.02 76.16
N ARG A 450 -21.19 -15.30 76.13
CA ARG A 450 -20.27 -14.75 75.13
C ARG A 450 -20.11 -15.71 73.96
N VAL A 451 -20.44 -15.25 72.76
CA VAL A 451 -20.36 -15.97 71.51
C VAL A 451 -19.26 -15.35 70.65
N LYS A 452 -18.23 -16.13 70.29
CA LYS A 452 -17.24 -15.73 69.29
C LYS A 452 -17.65 -16.25 67.93
N THR A 453 -17.55 -15.40 66.91
CA THR A 453 -17.99 -15.70 65.55
C THR A 453 -16.84 -15.65 64.56
N ASP A 454 -17.00 -16.32 63.42
CA ASP A 454 -16.15 -16.13 62.26
C ASP A 454 -16.70 -14.97 61.42
N MET A 455 -15.97 -13.88 61.35
CA MET A 455 -16.34 -12.71 60.53
C MET A 455 -15.58 -12.68 59.21
N SER A 456 -15.12 -13.85 58.73
CA SER A 456 -14.37 -13.95 57.48
C SER A 456 -15.26 -13.66 56.27
N CYS A 457 -14.71 -12.91 55.32
CA CYS A 457 -15.39 -12.56 54.07
C CYS A 457 -15.52 -13.80 53.18
N LYS A 458 -16.65 -13.90 52.48
CA LYS A 458 -16.83 -14.86 51.39
C LYS A 458 -16.88 -14.14 50.04
N LEU A 459 -16.61 -14.90 48.98
CA LEU A 459 -16.76 -14.40 47.63
C LEU A 459 -18.25 -14.16 47.35
N GLY A 460 -18.62 -12.91 47.09
CA GLY A 460 -19.97 -12.53 46.71
C GLY A 460 -20.19 -12.63 45.20
N THR A 461 -21.32 -12.09 44.74
CA THR A 461 -21.67 -12.07 43.32
C THR A 461 -20.70 -11.20 42.52
N GLU A 462 -20.17 -11.74 41.42
CA GLU A 462 -19.34 -10.98 40.48
C GLU A 462 -20.18 -10.33 39.39
N SER A 463 -19.77 -9.13 38.95
CA SER A 463 -20.35 -8.45 37.79
C SER A 463 -19.27 -7.81 36.93
N ILE A 464 -19.59 -7.56 35.66
CA ILE A 464 -18.69 -6.86 34.73
C ILE A 464 -19.33 -5.52 34.39
N SER A 465 -18.61 -4.44 34.69
CA SER A 465 -18.94 -3.11 34.19
C SER A 465 -18.18 -2.89 32.88
N ASN A 466 -18.91 -2.75 31.77
CA ASN A 466 -18.34 -2.52 30.45
C ASN A 466 -18.79 -1.15 29.90
N THR A 467 -17.93 -0.14 30.08
CA THR A 467 -18.15 1.20 29.49
C THR A 467 -17.73 1.29 28.01
N CYS A 468 -17.12 0.23 27.48
CA CYS A 468 -16.68 0.14 26.08
C CYS A 468 -17.77 -0.34 25.12
N THR A 469 -18.89 -0.87 25.63
CA THR A 469 -19.96 -1.50 24.84
C THR A 469 -20.43 -0.64 23.65
N ALA A 470 -20.51 0.68 23.80
CA ALA A 470 -20.91 1.58 22.72
C ALA A 470 -19.91 1.57 21.56
N TYR A 471 -18.61 1.57 21.86
CA TYR A 471 -17.54 1.59 20.86
C TYR A 471 -17.24 0.20 20.29
N GLU A 472 -17.49 -0.86 21.07
CA GLU A 472 -17.36 -2.25 20.60
C GLU A 472 -18.37 -2.58 19.50
N ASN A 473 -19.57 -2.01 19.58
CA ASN A 473 -20.65 -2.23 18.62
C ASN A 473 -20.70 -1.18 17.51
N ASP A 474 -19.92 -0.09 17.62
CA ASP A 474 -19.83 0.93 16.59
C ASP A 474 -18.88 0.47 15.47
N SER A 475 -19.43 0.27 14.27
CA SER A 475 -18.66 -0.17 13.11
C SER A 475 -17.60 0.85 12.66
N THR A 476 -17.76 2.12 13.04
CA THR A 476 -16.82 3.22 12.77
C THR A 476 -15.65 3.27 13.76
N CYS A 477 -15.73 2.53 14.87
CA CYS A 477 -14.70 2.44 15.90
C CYS A 477 -13.85 1.17 15.74
N LYS A 478 -12.52 1.32 15.87
CA LYS A 478 -11.57 0.20 15.90
C LYS A 478 -10.70 0.29 17.15
N LEU A 479 -10.49 -0.85 17.82
CA LEU A 479 -9.60 -0.94 18.97
C LEU A 479 -8.16 -0.68 18.51
N VAL A 480 -7.51 0.32 19.08
CA VAL A 480 -6.12 0.68 18.77
C VAL A 480 -5.16 0.32 19.89
N ASP A 481 -5.51 0.57 21.15
CA ASP A 481 -4.70 0.15 22.29
C ASP A 481 -5.57 -0.57 23.32
N GLU A 482 -4.99 -1.59 23.93
CA GLU A 482 -5.58 -2.30 25.06
C GLU A 482 -4.49 -2.62 26.07
N GLU A 483 -4.75 -2.24 27.33
CA GLU A 483 -3.93 -2.59 28.47
C GLU A 483 -4.79 -3.39 29.46
N ILE A 484 -4.39 -4.63 29.72
CA ILE A 484 -5.02 -5.52 30.68
C ILE A 484 -4.10 -5.61 31.90
N ASP A 485 -4.54 -5.06 33.02
CA ASP A 485 -3.78 -5.02 34.29
C ASP A 485 -2.31 -4.57 34.13
N GLY A 486 -2.08 -3.54 33.31
CA GLY A 486 -0.74 -2.99 33.03
C GLY A 486 0.01 -3.65 31.87
N ILE A 487 -0.48 -4.77 31.32
CA ILE A 487 0.13 -5.45 30.17
C ILE A 487 -0.58 -5.01 28.89
N LYS A 488 0.18 -4.46 27.94
CA LYS A 488 -0.34 -4.03 26.64
C LYS A 488 -0.62 -5.24 25.75
N SER A 489 -1.88 -5.63 25.63
CA SER A 489 -2.34 -6.69 24.72
C SER A 489 -2.52 -6.17 23.29
N PHE A 490 -2.84 -4.88 23.11
CA PHE A 490 -2.86 -4.20 21.81
C PHE A 490 -2.01 -2.93 21.83
N ILE A 491 -1.24 -2.71 20.76
CA ILE A 491 -0.49 -1.47 20.53
C ILE A 491 -0.71 -1.03 19.08
N GLY A 492 -1.26 0.16 18.88
CA GLY A 492 -1.45 0.74 17.54
C GLY A 492 -2.29 -0.13 16.58
N GLY A 493 -3.28 -0.85 17.10
CA GLY A 493 -4.17 -1.75 16.35
C GLY A 493 -3.62 -3.17 16.16
N ILE A 494 -2.40 -3.44 16.61
CA ILE A 494 -1.76 -4.75 16.49
C ILE A 494 -1.91 -5.51 17.81
N ASN A 495 -2.43 -6.74 17.73
CA ASN A 495 -2.44 -7.66 18.86
C ASN A 495 -1.01 -8.15 19.13
N THR A 496 -0.50 -7.88 20.33
CA THR A 496 0.86 -8.26 20.74
C THR A 496 1.00 -9.74 21.07
N GLY A 497 -0.12 -10.46 21.22
CA GLY A 497 -0.15 -11.84 21.72
C GLY A 497 0.11 -11.95 23.23
N LEU A 498 0.41 -10.84 23.91
CA LEU A 498 0.67 -10.82 25.35
C LEU A 498 -0.65 -10.94 26.10
N LYS A 499 -0.73 -11.95 26.97
CA LYS A 499 -1.80 -12.10 27.96
C LYS A 499 -1.21 -11.98 29.35
N PRO A 500 -1.80 -11.18 30.25
CA PRO A 500 -1.32 -11.13 31.62
C PRO A 500 -1.49 -12.50 32.28
N LEU A 501 -0.55 -12.84 33.16
CA LEU A 501 -0.72 -13.97 34.07
C LEU A 501 -1.81 -13.62 35.08
N SER A 502 -2.55 -14.62 35.54
CA SER A 502 -3.60 -14.40 36.54
C SER A 502 -3.03 -13.73 37.79
N GLN A 503 -3.55 -12.55 38.11
CA GLN A 503 -3.11 -11.75 39.25
C GLN A 503 -4.00 -12.05 40.46
N THR A 504 -3.44 -11.87 41.66
CA THR A 504 -4.17 -12.02 42.92
C THR A 504 -4.39 -10.63 43.51
N HIS A 505 -5.64 -10.23 43.66
CA HIS A 505 -6.00 -8.96 44.31
C HIS A 505 -6.61 -9.23 45.67
N LYS A 506 -6.19 -8.44 46.65
CA LYS A 506 -6.81 -8.39 47.96
C LYS A 506 -7.97 -7.39 47.92
N ILE A 507 -9.18 -7.89 48.13
CA ILE A 507 -10.39 -7.08 48.18
C ILE A 507 -10.77 -6.90 49.64
N ASN A 508 -10.93 -5.65 50.05
CA ASN A 508 -11.26 -5.31 51.43
C ASN A 508 -12.76 -5.02 51.55
N GLY A 509 -13.44 -5.72 52.45
CA GLY A 509 -14.71 -5.32 53.02
C GLY A 509 -14.49 -4.34 54.18
N ASN A 510 -15.52 -4.11 54.99
CA ASN A 510 -15.42 -3.18 56.12
C ASN A 510 -14.67 -3.80 57.32
N PHE A 511 -14.83 -5.11 57.52
CA PHE A 511 -14.33 -5.87 58.68
C PHE A 511 -13.43 -7.04 58.28
N CYS A 512 -13.42 -7.44 57.00
CA CYS A 512 -12.60 -8.55 56.50
C CYS A 512 -12.03 -8.27 55.11
N SER A 513 -11.15 -9.16 54.64
CA SER A 513 -10.58 -9.08 53.30
C SER A 513 -10.41 -10.48 52.71
N ILE A 514 -10.60 -10.62 51.40
CA ILE A 514 -10.40 -11.86 50.67
C ILE A 514 -9.39 -11.66 49.53
N GLU A 515 -8.52 -12.64 49.34
CA GLU A 515 -7.63 -12.69 48.18
C GLU A 515 -8.31 -13.45 47.04
N VAL A 516 -8.40 -12.82 45.88
CA VAL A 516 -9.08 -13.37 44.73
C VAL A 516 -8.10 -13.40 43.55
N LYS A 517 -7.93 -14.57 42.95
CA LYS A 517 -7.08 -14.76 41.78
C LYS A 517 -7.92 -14.78 40.50
N ARG A 518 -7.63 -13.89 39.56
CA ARG A 518 -8.36 -13.78 38.30
C ARG A 518 -7.41 -13.55 37.13
N ASP A 519 -7.87 -13.90 35.94
CA ASP A 519 -7.16 -13.71 34.67
C ASP A 519 -7.01 -12.23 34.29
N TRP A 520 -7.97 -11.39 34.70
CA TRP A 520 -7.86 -9.94 34.62
C TRP A 520 -8.78 -9.23 35.64
N PHE A 521 -8.49 -7.97 35.97
CA PHE A 521 -9.36 -7.11 36.77
C PHE A 521 -9.83 -5.87 36.01
N THR A 522 -8.93 -5.22 35.28
CA THR A 522 -9.21 -4.01 34.51
C THR A 522 -8.65 -4.11 33.11
N LYS A 523 -9.47 -3.79 32.11
CA LYS A 523 -9.05 -3.57 30.73
C LYS A 523 -9.25 -2.10 30.40
N LYS A 524 -8.18 -1.37 30.13
CA LYS A 524 -8.23 -0.02 29.58
C LYS A 524 -8.13 -0.13 28.08
N ARG A 525 -9.14 0.37 27.37
CA ARG A 525 -9.23 0.30 25.92
C ARG A 525 -9.26 1.69 25.32
N VAL A 526 -8.61 1.81 24.18
CA VAL A 526 -8.59 3.01 23.36
C VAL A 526 -9.09 2.61 21.98
N TYR A 527 -10.16 3.27 21.54
CA TYR A 527 -10.73 3.10 20.21
C TYR A 527 -10.42 4.35 19.38
N ARG A 528 -10.07 4.14 18.11
CA ARG A 528 -10.08 5.17 17.09
C ARG A 528 -11.41 5.07 16.35
N CYS A 529 -12.22 6.12 16.44
CA CYS A 529 -13.53 6.19 15.82
C CYS A 529 -13.49 7.20 14.69
N ASN A 530 -13.96 6.78 13.51
CA ASN A 530 -13.99 7.61 12.33
C ASN A 530 -15.17 8.58 12.41
N THR A 531 -14.86 9.87 12.58
CA THR A 531 -15.86 10.94 12.53
C THR A 531 -16.00 11.41 11.10
N LYS A 532 -17.11 11.08 10.47
CA LYS A 532 -17.45 11.54 9.13
C LYS A 532 -17.81 13.03 9.19
N ASN A 533 -16.82 13.92 9.11
CA ASN A 533 -17.09 15.31 8.76
C ASN A 533 -17.09 15.39 7.24
N ASP A 534 -18.26 15.19 6.64
CA ASP A 534 -18.48 15.55 5.25
C ASP A 534 -18.25 17.07 5.15
N TYR A 535 -17.09 17.50 4.65
CA TYR A 535 -17.05 18.80 3.98
C TYR A 535 -17.97 18.65 2.76
N ASP A 536 -19.18 19.19 2.85
CA ASP A 536 -20.14 19.19 1.75
C ASP A 536 -19.64 20.13 0.65
N THR A 537 -18.80 19.60 -0.23
CA THR A 537 -18.27 20.33 -1.40
C THR A 537 -19.27 20.40 -2.54
N SER A 538 -20.49 19.87 -2.40
CA SER A 538 -21.51 19.89 -3.47
C SER A 538 -21.80 21.32 -3.92
N LYS A 539 -21.89 22.26 -2.98
CA LYS A 539 -22.09 23.69 -3.24
C LYS A 539 -20.90 24.34 -3.96
N ILE A 540 -19.68 23.92 -3.64
CA ILE A 540 -18.46 24.43 -4.31
C ILE A 540 -18.37 23.90 -5.73
N ILE A 541 -18.70 22.62 -5.94
CA ILE A 541 -18.74 21.98 -7.26
C ILE A 541 -19.85 22.61 -8.12
N GLU A 542 -21.02 22.84 -7.54
CA GLU A 542 -22.15 23.51 -8.21
C GLU A 542 -21.81 24.95 -8.59
N ARG A 543 -21.19 25.71 -7.68
CA ARG A 543 -20.69 27.07 -7.96
C ARG A 543 -19.66 27.05 -9.09
N LYS A 544 -18.68 26.13 -9.03
CA LYS A 544 -17.64 26.01 -10.06
C LYS A 544 -18.23 25.69 -11.44
N GLY A 545 -19.14 24.71 -11.53
CA GLY A 545 -19.82 24.39 -12.78
C GLY A 545 -20.59 25.60 -13.34
N TYR A 546 -21.29 26.34 -12.47
CA TYR A 546 -21.99 27.55 -12.87
C TYR A 546 -21.04 28.65 -13.37
N ILE A 547 -19.90 28.87 -12.71
CA ILE A 547 -18.89 29.84 -13.16
C ILE A 547 -18.31 29.41 -14.51
N ASP A 548 -17.90 28.15 -14.66
CA ASP A 548 -17.26 27.65 -15.89
C ASP A 548 -18.20 27.80 -17.11
N ASP A 549 -19.51 27.56 -16.94
CA ASP A 549 -20.50 27.70 -18.01
C ASP A 549 -20.80 29.17 -18.39
N ASN A 550 -20.66 30.10 -17.44
CA ASN A 550 -21.16 31.46 -17.58
C ASN A 550 -20.07 32.55 -17.62
N VAL A 551 -18.80 32.21 -17.40
CA VAL A 551 -17.68 33.13 -17.63
C VAL A 551 -17.45 33.29 -19.13
N LYS A 552 -17.43 34.54 -19.58
CA LYS A 552 -17.06 34.97 -20.93
C LYS A 552 -15.86 35.91 -20.86
N PRO A 553 -15.18 36.17 -21.99
CA PRO A 553 -13.99 37.02 -22.00
C PRO A 553 -14.19 38.45 -21.47
N ASP A 554 -15.42 38.95 -21.43
CA ASP A 554 -15.76 40.32 -21.02
C ASP A 554 -16.56 40.40 -19.71
N HIS A 555 -17.17 39.31 -19.22
CA HIS A 555 -17.96 39.30 -17.99
C HIS A 555 -18.00 37.93 -17.32
N TYR A 556 -18.33 37.91 -16.04
CA TYR A 556 -18.59 36.68 -15.29
C TYR A 556 -19.94 36.70 -14.60
N LYS A 557 -20.48 35.50 -14.37
CA LYS A 557 -21.58 35.27 -13.44
C LYS A 557 -21.16 34.22 -12.42
N ASP A 558 -21.48 34.48 -11.16
CA ASP A 558 -21.13 33.64 -10.03
C ASP A 558 -22.37 33.34 -9.19
N LYS A 559 -22.41 32.13 -8.63
CA LYS A 559 -23.47 31.63 -7.77
C LYS A 559 -22.87 31.31 -6.39
N MET A 560 -23.00 32.26 -5.47
CA MET A 560 -22.44 32.16 -4.11
C MET A 560 -23.48 31.60 -3.12
N PHE A 561 -23.01 30.78 -2.18
CA PHE A 561 -23.82 30.20 -1.12
C PHE A 561 -23.40 30.80 0.23
N SER A 562 -24.36 31.25 1.03
CA SER A 562 -24.14 31.72 2.42
C SER A 562 -24.31 30.59 3.45
N GLU A 563 -23.80 30.78 4.67
CA GLU A 563 -23.87 29.79 5.77
C GLU A 563 -25.31 29.34 6.10
N ASN A 564 -26.27 30.22 5.88
CA ASN A 564 -27.71 30.03 6.09
C ASN A 564 -28.45 29.47 4.83
N GLY A 565 -27.72 28.98 3.83
CA GLY A 565 -28.27 28.29 2.66
C GLY A 565 -28.87 29.21 1.59
N LYS A 566 -28.82 30.53 1.79
CA LYS A 566 -29.30 31.50 0.81
C LYS A 566 -28.32 31.59 -0.36
N VAL A 567 -28.84 31.43 -1.58
CA VAL A 567 -28.11 31.57 -2.84
C VAL A 567 -28.12 33.03 -3.26
N THR A 568 -26.96 33.56 -3.64
CA THR A 568 -26.79 34.92 -4.15
C THR A 568 -26.09 34.84 -5.50
N LEU A 569 -26.62 35.54 -6.49
CA LEU A 569 -26.01 35.62 -7.82
C LEU A 569 -25.24 36.93 -7.92
N GLY A 570 -23.97 36.85 -8.27
CA GLY A 570 -23.10 37.99 -8.55
C GLY A 570 -22.76 38.04 -10.03
N GLU A 571 -22.67 39.24 -10.58
CA GLU A 571 -22.19 39.45 -11.95
C GLU A 571 -21.26 40.67 -11.99
N GLY A 572 -20.34 40.68 -12.94
CA GLY A 572 -19.39 41.78 -13.11
C GLY A 572 -18.59 41.66 -14.39
N ASP A 573 -17.99 42.78 -14.80
CA ASP A 573 -17.17 42.86 -16.01
C ASP A 573 -15.74 42.38 -15.70
N LEU A 574 -15.19 41.56 -16.61
CA LEU A 574 -13.80 41.13 -16.55
C LEU A 574 -12.97 41.98 -17.50
N PHE A 575 -12.16 42.88 -16.96
CA PHE A 575 -11.17 43.62 -17.73
C PHE A 575 -9.88 42.81 -17.84
N TRP A 576 -9.72 42.07 -18.93
CA TRP A 576 -8.45 41.46 -19.28
C TRP A 576 -7.62 42.47 -20.10
N PRO A 577 -6.43 42.90 -19.63
CA PRO A 577 -5.49 43.55 -20.54
C PRO A 577 -5.19 42.57 -21.67
N LYS A 578 -5.22 43.01 -22.94
CA LYS A 578 -4.94 42.18 -24.12
C LYS A 578 -3.67 41.35 -23.85
N LEU A 579 -3.84 40.06 -23.57
CA LEU A 579 -2.73 39.13 -23.44
C LEU A 579 -2.12 38.95 -24.85
N PRO A 580 -0.80 39.05 -25.00
CA PRO A 580 -0.16 38.88 -26.30
C PRO A 580 -0.38 37.45 -26.80
N THR A 581 -0.89 37.33 -28.03
CA THR A 581 -1.04 36.07 -28.73
C THR A 581 0.34 35.45 -28.96
N VAL A 582 0.68 34.40 -28.23
CA VAL A 582 1.84 33.55 -28.53
C VAL A 582 1.38 32.45 -29.49
N ASN A 583 2.02 32.36 -30.66
CA ASN A 583 1.74 31.32 -31.65
C ASN A 583 2.16 29.94 -31.11
N GLU A 584 1.39 28.91 -31.47
CA GLU A 584 1.49 27.51 -30.99
C GLU A 584 2.85 26.81 -31.25
N CYS A 585 3.72 27.42 -32.04
CA CYS A 585 5.01 26.88 -32.41
C CYS A 585 6.01 27.99 -32.75
N VAL A 586 7.29 27.73 -32.44
CA VAL A 586 8.40 28.59 -32.84
C VAL A 586 8.59 28.43 -34.35
N ASN A 587 8.51 29.54 -35.10
CA ASN A 587 8.79 29.53 -36.53
C ASN A 587 10.29 29.26 -36.74
N VAL A 588 10.60 28.23 -37.51
CA VAL A 588 11.96 27.84 -37.87
C VAL A 588 12.08 27.90 -39.40
N CYS A 589 13.25 28.23 -39.92
CA CYS A 589 13.57 28.14 -41.33
C CYS A 589 14.65 27.07 -41.58
N LYS A 590 14.62 26.45 -42.77
CA LYS A 590 15.64 25.48 -43.21
C LYS A 590 16.54 26.17 -44.23
N THR A 591 17.84 26.19 -43.98
CA THR A 591 18.85 26.72 -44.90
C THR A 591 19.74 25.59 -45.40
N ARG A 592 20.50 25.83 -46.48
CA ARG A 592 21.52 24.91 -46.97
C ARG A 592 22.81 25.66 -47.31
N LYS A 593 23.95 25.04 -47.08
CA LYS A 593 25.26 25.54 -47.50
C LYS A 593 25.92 24.55 -48.44
N GLU A 594 26.42 25.05 -49.57
CA GLU A 594 27.18 24.23 -50.50
C GLU A 594 28.51 23.80 -49.86
N LYS A 595 28.82 22.52 -50.00
CA LYS A 595 30.02 21.85 -49.49
C LYS A 595 30.82 21.32 -50.67
N THR A 596 32.07 21.75 -50.77
CA THR A 596 33.03 21.24 -51.74
C THR A 596 33.60 19.91 -51.26
N THR A 597 33.58 18.92 -52.15
CA THR A 597 34.19 17.59 -51.91
C THR A 597 35.60 17.55 -52.50
N PRO A 598 36.53 16.74 -51.94
CA PRO A 598 36.39 15.86 -50.76
C PRO A 598 36.83 16.53 -49.44
N ASP A 599 36.13 16.21 -48.34
CA ASP A 599 36.65 16.42 -46.98
C ASP A 599 37.60 15.29 -46.65
N MET A 600 38.69 15.58 -45.92
CA MET A 600 39.68 14.57 -45.49
C MET A 600 39.00 13.41 -44.73
N SER A 601 38.73 12.32 -45.44
CA SER A 601 38.39 11.02 -44.90
C SER A 601 39.47 10.04 -45.31
N VAL A 602 39.81 9.11 -44.42
CA VAL A 602 40.83 8.08 -44.69
C VAL A 602 40.27 7.19 -45.80
N SER A 603 40.97 7.12 -46.94
CA SER A 603 40.53 6.53 -48.22
C SER A 603 39.55 5.36 -48.07
N GLY A 604 38.28 5.60 -48.35
CA GLY A 604 37.20 4.61 -48.31
C GLY A 604 36.36 4.61 -49.58
N GLN A 605 35.45 3.64 -49.72
CA GLN A 605 34.57 3.48 -50.91
C GLN A 605 33.70 4.73 -51.20
N ILE A 606 33.49 5.59 -50.20
CA ILE A 606 32.78 6.87 -50.36
C ILE A 606 33.52 7.82 -51.32
N ASP A 607 34.85 7.78 -51.38
CA ASP A 607 35.65 8.63 -52.28
C ASP A 607 35.64 8.14 -53.73
N LYS A 608 35.38 6.85 -53.99
CA LYS A 608 35.28 6.30 -55.35
C LYS A 608 33.95 6.65 -56.03
N ASN A 609 32.91 6.93 -55.24
CA ASN A 609 31.56 7.21 -55.74
C ASN A 609 31.24 8.71 -55.87
N LYS A 610 32.09 9.61 -55.35
CA LYS A 610 31.92 11.06 -55.50
C LYS A 610 32.85 11.59 -56.58
N LYS A 611 32.29 12.06 -57.71
CA LYS A 611 33.09 12.70 -58.77
C LYS A 611 33.63 14.05 -58.26
N PRO A 612 34.88 14.44 -58.58
CA PRO A 612 35.38 15.79 -58.28
C PRO A 612 34.45 16.85 -58.88
N GLY A 613 34.03 17.82 -58.08
CA GLY A 613 33.11 18.90 -58.50
C GLY A 613 31.62 18.65 -58.27
N GLN A 614 31.24 17.56 -57.58
CA GLN A 614 29.85 17.32 -57.21
C GLN A 614 29.43 18.24 -56.04
N LYS A 615 28.43 19.09 -56.29
CA LYS A 615 27.84 19.98 -55.28
C LYS A 615 27.06 19.17 -54.25
N VAL A 616 27.53 19.15 -53.01
CA VAL A 616 26.84 18.54 -51.87
C VAL A 616 26.36 19.67 -50.97
N TYR A 617 25.24 19.50 -50.27
CA TYR A 617 24.70 20.53 -49.38
C TYR A 617 24.61 20.02 -47.94
N ASN A 618 25.01 20.85 -46.98
CA ASN A 618 24.65 20.68 -45.57
C ASN A 618 23.38 21.48 -45.32
N TYR A 619 22.42 20.91 -44.60
CA TYR A 619 21.19 21.61 -44.21
C TYR A 619 21.26 22.05 -42.74
N PHE A 620 20.79 23.27 -42.46
CA PHE A 620 20.74 23.86 -41.13
C PHE A 620 19.33 24.35 -40.83
N TYR A 621 19.00 24.48 -39.54
CA TYR A 621 17.70 24.92 -39.05
C TYR A 621 17.93 26.09 -38.11
N HIS A 622 17.30 27.23 -38.40
CA HIS A 622 17.45 28.46 -37.63
C HIS A 622 16.11 28.95 -37.13
N GLU A 623 16.06 29.36 -35.86
CA GLU A 623 14.91 30.06 -35.32
C GLU A 623 14.73 31.41 -36.03
N CYS A 624 13.48 31.72 -36.34
CA CYS A 624 13.14 32.94 -37.05
C CYS A 624 13.05 34.13 -36.09
N SER A 625 13.57 35.27 -36.54
CA SER A 625 13.44 36.53 -35.82
C SER A 625 11.97 36.96 -35.69
N SER A 626 11.70 37.93 -34.80
CA SER A 626 10.36 38.49 -34.54
C SER A 626 9.66 39.03 -35.80
N ASP A 627 10.42 39.41 -36.83
CA ASP A 627 9.91 39.89 -38.12
C ASP A 627 9.71 38.76 -39.16
N ASN A 628 9.71 37.50 -38.70
CA ASN A 628 9.59 36.29 -39.51
C ASN A 628 10.68 36.15 -40.59
N LYS A 629 11.90 36.65 -40.32
CA LYS A 629 13.08 36.53 -41.19
C LYS A 629 14.02 35.43 -40.70
N CYS A 630 14.54 34.67 -41.66
CA CYS A 630 15.45 33.55 -41.44
C CYS A 630 16.88 34.04 -41.15
N SER A 631 17.46 33.55 -40.05
CA SER A 631 18.81 33.90 -39.56
C SER A 631 19.92 33.10 -40.26
N SER A 632 19.92 33.04 -41.60
CA SER A 632 20.93 32.31 -42.37
C SER A 632 22.34 32.89 -42.20
N ASP A 633 23.33 32.03 -41.93
CA ASP A 633 24.75 32.41 -41.85
C ASP A 633 25.35 32.72 -43.24
N GLU A 634 26.52 33.37 -43.27
CA GLU A 634 27.18 33.78 -44.52
C GLU A 634 27.47 32.56 -45.43
N GLY A 635 26.92 32.59 -46.65
CA GLY A 635 27.01 31.52 -47.64
C GLY A 635 25.91 30.45 -47.55
N GLU A 636 24.90 30.63 -46.70
CA GLU A 636 23.71 29.77 -46.65
C GLU A 636 22.55 30.29 -47.53
N GLU A 637 21.88 29.38 -48.23
CA GLU A 637 20.66 29.66 -49.00
C GLU A 637 19.42 29.17 -48.24
N VAL A 638 18.36 29.97 -48.17
CA VAL A 638 17.10 29.57 -47.54
C VAL A 638 16.35 28.58 -48.45
N VAL A 639 16.03 27.40 -47.92
CA VAL A 639 15.32 26.31 -48.61
C VAL A 639 13.86 26.27 -48.22
N LYS A 640 13.55 26.47 -46.93
CA LYS A 640 12.19 26.67 -46.42
C LYS A 640 12.17 27.94 -45.58
N ALA A 641 11.27 28.85 -45.93
CA ALA A 641 11.05 30.08 -45.18
C ALA A 641 10.46 29.79 -43.78
N CYS A 642 10.44 30.81 -42.94
CA CYS A 642 9.96 30.75 -41.57
C CYS A 642 8.51 30.30 -41.46
N GLN A 643 8.33 29.11 -40.90
CA GLN A 643 7.02 28.50 -40.63
C GLN A 643 7.17 27.48 -39.51
N CYS A 644 6.05 26.91 -39.06
CA CYS A 644 6.08 25.74 -38.20
C CYS A 644 6.42 24.51 -39.05
N ILE A 645 7.71 24.23 -39.16
CA ILE A 645 8.24 23.16 -39.99
C ILE A 645 8.01 21.79 -39.32
N ASN A 646 7.40 20.85 -40.04
CA ASN A 646 7.31 19.44 -39.67
C ASN A 646 8.12 18.58 -40.65
N GLU A 647 9.31 18.11 -40.23
CA GLU A 647 10.20 17.23 -41.03
C GLU A 647 10.24 15.80 -40.48
N PHE A 648 9.20 15.36 -39.76
CA PHE A 648 9.17 14.02 -39.18
C PHE A 648 9.39 12.92 -40.23
N ALA A 649 8.85 13.10 -41.44
CA ALA A 649 9.05 12.18 -42.56
C ALA A 649 10.51 12.14 -43.05
N GLU A 650 11.21 13.28 -43.09
CA GLU A 650 12.62 13.35 -43.52
C GLU A 650 13.55 12.77 -42.44
N ALA A 651 13.28 13.05 -41.16
CA ALA A 651 13.99 12.44 -40.03
C ALA A 651 13.78 10.92 -39.99
N ALA A 652 12.54 10.46 -40.18
CA ALA A 652 12.23 9.04 -40.28
C ALA A 652 12.93 8.40 -41.49
N ALA A 653 12.96 9.06 -42.64
CA ALA A 653 13.67 8.57 -43.82
C ALA A 653 15.18 8.47 -43.60
N ILE A 654 15.82 9.45 -42.94
CA ILE A 654 17.25 9.39 -42.60
C ILE A 654 17.50 8.23 -41.62
N MET A 655 16.68 8.05 -40.60
CA MET A 655 16.77 6.93 -39.66
C MET A 655 16.57 5.58 -40.37
N GLN A 656 15.63 5.48 -41.31
CA GLN A 656 15.44 4.29 -42.15
C GLN A 656 16.61 4.07 -43.11
N THR A 657 17.21 5.13 -43.65
CA THR A 657 18.38 5.04 -44.52
C THR A 657 19.61 4.61 -43.72
N MET A 658 19.79 5.09 -42.48
CA MET A 658 20.83 4.60 -41.57
C MET A 658 20.60 3.15 -41.16
N ARG A 659 19.34 2.76 -40.93
CA ARG A 659 18.95 1.36 -40.68
C ARG A 659 19.24 0.46 -41.88
N GLN A 660 18.92 0.91 -43.10
CA GLN A 660 19.19 0.19 -44.35
C GLN A 660 20.69 0.17 -44.70
N ALA A 661 21.42 1.26 -44.49
CA ALA A 661 22.88 1.29 -44.63
C ALA A 661 23.56 0.40 -43.58
N GLY A 662 22.98 0.30 -42.39
CA GLY A 662 23.33 -0.70 -41.38
C GLY A 662 23.09 -2.12 -41.88
N GLN A 663 21.97 -2.38 -42.59
CA GLN A 663 21.69 -3.67 -43.25
C GLN A 663 22.62 -3.96 -44.43
N ASP A 664 23.16 -2.93 -45.11
CA ASP A 664 24.10 -3.08 -46.24
C ASP A 664 25.55 -3.32 -45.77
N MET A 665 25.93 -2.77 -44.61
CA MET A 665 27.17 -3.13 -43.91
C MET A 665 27.19 -4.59 -43.41
N ILE A 666 26.02 -5.22 -43.24
CA ILE A 666 25.90 -6.66 -42.93
C ILE A 666 26.28 -7.52 -44.16
N CYS A 667 26.18 -6.98 -45.39
CA CYS A 667 26.39 -7.71 -46.64
C CYS A 667 27.77 -7.51 -47.28
N SER A 668 28.73 -6.87 -46.62
CA SER A 668 30.09 -6.70 -47.16
C SER A 668 31.18 -6.98 -46.13
N SER A 669 31.33 -8.24 -45.71
CA SER A 669 32.59 -8.69 -45.10
C SER A 669 33.74 -8.76 -46.12
N GLY A 670 33.46 -8.66 -47.43
CA GLY A 670 34.47 -8.64 -48.50
C GLY A 670 35.27 -9.95 -48.65
N GLU A 671 34.99 -10.98 -47.85
CA GLU A 671 35.65 -12.28 -47.92
C GLU A 671 34.76 -13.33 -48.56
N ILE A 672 35.23 -13.89 -49.67
CA ILE A 672 34.64 -15.07 -50.30
C ILE A 672 34.91 -16.26 -49.37
N LYS A 673 33.84 -16.95 -48.95
CA LYS A 673 33.92 -18.15 -48.10
C LYS A 673 33.33 -19.36 -48.83
N ASN A 674 33.88 -20.53 -48.55
CA ASN A 674 33.36 -21.81 -49.01
C ASN A 674 31.99 -22.11 -48.35
N PRO A 675 31.18 -23.03 -48.90
CA PRO A 675 29.87 -23.41 -48.34
C PRO A 675 29.90 -23.94 -46.90
N ASN A 676 31.09 -24.34 -46.40
CA ASN A 676 31.33 -24.78 -45.03
C ASN A 676 31.83 -23.66 -44.09
N GLY A 677 31.85 -22.40 -44.55
CA GLY A 677 32.23 -21.23 -43.75
C GLY A 677 33.73 -20.95 -43.64
N THR A 678 34.60 -21.69 -44.34
CA THR A 678 36.05 -21.42 -44.36
C THR A 678 36.42 -20.33 -45.38
N PRO A 679 37.41 -19.46 -45.10
CA PRO A 679 37.93 -18.49 -46.09
C PRO A 679 38.51 -19.20 -47.30
N VAL A 680 38.27 -18.68 -48.52
CA VAL A 680 38.92 -19.19 -49.73
C VAL A 680 40.38 -18.73 -49.72
N GLU A 681 41.33 -19.65 -49.55
CA GLU A 681 42.75 -19.35 -49.73
C GLU A 681 43.01 -19.03 -51.21
N SER A 682 43.51 -17.83 -51.48
CA SER A 682 43.92 -17.39 -52.81
C SER A 682 45.27 -18.01 -53.19
N ASN A 683 45.31 -18.67 -54.35
CA ASN A 683 46.48 -18.74 -55.22
C ASN A 683 46.14 -18.06 -56.55
#